data_AF-A0ABD2VLC2-F1
#
_entry.id   AF-A0ABD2VLC2-F1
#
_cell.length_a   1.000
_cell.length_b   1.000
_cell.length_c   1.000
_cell.angle_alpha   90.00
_cell.angle_beta   90.00
_cell.angle_gamma   90.00
#
_symmetry.space_group_name_H-M   'P 1'
#
loop_
_entity.id
_entity.type
_entity.pdbx_description
1 polymer ?
#
loop_
_entity_poly.entity_id
_entity_poly.type
_entity_poly.pdbx_seq_one_letter_code
_entity_poly.pdbx_strand_id
1 'polypeptide(L)'
;MRSLQRLACLISFLLLKVFYKGNHHSLLVSVLPIAMDRAIKEIVSSIVQRSVSIATQTTKELVLKDYAMESDETRIRNAAHLMVASLSGSLAHVTCKEPLRGSISGQLRNLLQGLTIASDLLEQALQLVTNDNLDLGCAMIEQAATEKAIQTIDGEIAQQLAIRRKQREGPGASFFDASPYTQGHMGGLPEALRPKPGRLSHSQQRVYEDFVRLPWQNQSSQSSNAVTAVPSTSSSSVGVSRAYMSGTGQMNSNLYSSGLMNAVITAVPQPLEISEEIDTSSQLNSASSPHLGMGDSVTSSSFETEATVEPFTSVSAPESHPVEPSSLAKESGASLQPSNATATSERVGNSISEPLLTTGDALDKYQIISEKLENLVSEEAEEAEIQALIAEVPVIILKCISRDEAALAVAQKAFKGLYENATNSAHVGAHLAILSSIRDVSKLFVKELTSWVIYSDEERKFNKDITVGLIRSELLNLAEYNVHMAKLLDAGRNKSATEFAVSLIQTLVISDSRVISELQNLVDALAKIAARPGSPESLQQLVEIAKNPGANAAALSSVSFGKEDSNKQSRDKKIAVTATGTREDYGVSECIEPDSASFREQVSMLFAEWYRICEIPGANDATHAHYILQLNQSGLLKGDETSERFFRRLTELSVSHCLSSEVMSSTTQSHQAQPLSFLAIDIYAKLVFSILKFYPVDQGSSKLLLLPKVLAVTVRFIQRDADEKKMIFNPRPYFRLFINWLVDLSSLDPVFDGANFQVLTALANAFHALQPLKVPGFSFAWLELVSHRSFMPKLLAGNAQKGWPYFQRLLVDLFQFMEPFLRNAELGEPVQFLYKGTLRVLLVLLHDFPEFLCDYHFSFCDVIPPSCIQMRNIILSAFPRNMRLPDPSTPNLKIDLLAEISQSPRILSEVDAALKSKQMKGDVDEYLKTRQQGSPFLSELKQKLLLSPSEAAKAGTRYNVPLINSLVLYVGMQAIQQLQSKTPHAQSMPSSVPFAVFLVGAALDVFQTLIMDLDTEGRYLFLNAVANQLRYPNNHTHYFSFILLYLFAESNQEMIQEQITRVLLERLIVNRPHPWGLLITFIELIKNPRYNFWSRPFTRCAPEIEKLFESVSRSCGGPKPVDENVVSGGISDIH
;
A
#
# COMPACT_ATOMS: atom_id res chain seq x y z
N MET A 1 -25.45 5.82 -35.21
CA MET A 1 -26.75 6.45 -34.83
C MET A 1 -27.54 5.65 -33.80
N ARG A 2 -27.96 4.38 -34.03
CA ARG A 2 -28.73 3.61 -33.00
C ARG A 2 -27.99 3.41 -31.66
N SER A 3 -26.66 3.44 -31.67
CA SER A 3 -25.79 3.50 -30.47
C SER A 3 -25.94 4.80 -29.68
N LEU A 4 -25.95 5.97 -30.35
CA LEU A 4 -26.15 7.27 -29.70
C LEU A 4 -27.52 7.37 -28.99
N GLN A 5 -28.55 6.75 -29.58
CA GLN A 5 -29.92 6.84 -29.06
C GLN A 5 -30.12 6.06 -27.75
N ARG A 6 -29.37 4.97 -27.53
CA ARG A 6 -29.31 4.26 -26.23
C ARG A 6 -28.45 5.01 -25.21
N LEU A 7 -27.36 5.64 -25.66
CA LEU A 7 -26.49 6.44 -24.79
C LEU A 7 -27.18 7.70 -24.25
N ALA A 8 -27.99 8.38 -25.07
CA ALA A 8 -28.76 9.56 -24.67
C ALA A 8 -29.75 9.27 -23.52
N CYS A 9 -30.27 8.05 -23.43
CA CYS A 9 -31.13 7.60 -22.33
C CYS A 9 -30.34 7.41 -21.02
N LEU A 10 -29.12 6.85 -21.11
CA LEU A 10 -28.23 6.67 -19.95
C LEU A 10 -27.71 8.01 -19.41
N ILE A 11 -27.31 8.92 -20.32
CA ILE A 11 -26.87 10.29 -20.01
C ILE A 11 -28.00 11.09 -19.35
N SER A 12 -29.26 10.90 -19.80
CA SER A 12 -30.43 11.53 -19.17
C SER A 12 -30.63 11.09 -17.72
N PHE A 13 -30.28 9.85 -17.38
CA PHE A 13 -30.45 9.29 -16.04
C PHE A 13 -29.33 9.74 -15.06
N LEU A 14 -28.11 9.91 -15.54
CA LEU A 14 -26.98 10.41 -14.75
C LEU A 14 -27.07 11.92 -14.46
N LEU A 15 -27.45 12.73 -15.45
CA LEU A 15 -27.71 14.17 -15.25
C LEU A 15 -28.88 14.44 -14.27
N LEU A 16 -29.78 13.48 -14.08
CA LEU A 16 -30.88 13.54 -13.12
C LEU A 16 -30.41 13.63 -11.65
N LYS A 17 -29.19 13.14 -11.34
CA LYS A 17 -28.60 13.21 -9.99
C LYS A 17 -27.96 14.56 -9.64
N VAL A 18 -27.59 15.37 -10.64
CA VAL A 18 -26.89 16.65 -10.43
C VAL A 18 -27.85 17.85 -10.48
N PHE A 19 -28.86 17.82 -11.37
CA PHE A 19 -29.80 18.93 -11.57
C PHE A 19 -31.22 18.64 -11.03
N TYR A 20 -31.35 18.27 -9.76
CA TYR A 20 -32.68 18.02 -9.14
C TYR A 20 -33.51 19.29 -8.85
N LYS A 21 -33.16 20.46 -9.43
CA LYS A 21 -33.84 21.74 -9.13
C LYS A 21 -33.84 22.83 -10.23
N GLY A 22 -33.50 22.53 -11.48
CA GLY A 22 -33.50 23.55 -12.54
C GLY A 22 -33.58 23.04 -13.98
N ASN A 23 -34.20 23.84 -14.86
CA ASN A 23 -34.54 23.55 -16.27
C ASN A 23 -33.33 23.37 -17.24
N HIS A 24 -32.12 23.09 -16.75
CA HIS A 24 -30.88 23.12 -17.55
C HIS A 24 -30.47 21.77 -18.17
N HIS A 25 -31.15 20.67 -17.81
CA HIS A 25 -30.83 19.30 -18.24
C HIS A 25 -30.82 19.13 -19.78
N SER A 26 -31.85 19.61 -20.49
CA SER A 26 -31.95 19.44 -21.95
C SER A 26 -30.92 20.24 -22.74
N LEU A 27 -30.30 21.26 -22.13
CA LEU A 27 -29.27 22.08 -22.76
C LEU A 27 -27.91 21.36 -22.71
N LEU A 28 -27.57 20.73 -21.58
CA LEU A 28 -26.31 19.98 -21.43
C LEU A 28 -26.26 18.76 -22.38
N VAL A 29 -27.39 18.07 -22.56
CA VAL A 29 -27.54 16.94 -23.50
C VAL A 29 -27.36 17.36 -24.96
N SER A 30 -27.73 18.58 -25.35
CA SER A 30 -27.58 19.08 -26.72
C SER A 30 -26.21 19.72 -26.99
N VAL A 31 -25.59 20.31 -25.97
CA VAL A 31 -24.29 21.00 -26.07
C VAL A 31 -23.10 20.02 -26.05
N LEU A 32 -23.16 18.94 -25.27
CA LEU A 32 -22.04 18.01 -25.11
C LEU A 32 -21.52 17.39 -26.45
N PRO A 33 -22.36 16.90 -27.37
CA PRO A 33 -21.86 16.37 -28.65
C PRO A 33 -21.16 17.43 -29.51
N ILE A 34 -21.58 18.70 -29.41
CA ILE A 34 -20.99 19.83 -30.14
C ILE A 34 -19.62 20.18 -29.55
N ALA A 35 -19.50 20.17 -28.21
CA ALA A 35 -18.22 20.39 -27.53
C ALA A 35 -17.20 19.28 -27.85
N MET A 36 -17.64 18.01 -27.82
CA MET A 36 -16.80 16.85 -28.17
C MET A 36 -16.30 16.91 -29.63
N ASP A 37 -17.19 17.19 -30.59
CA ASP A 37 -16.82 17.30 -32.01
C ASP A 37 -15.80 18.41 -32.27
N ARG A 38 -15.98 19.58 -31.62
CA ARG A 38 -15.01 20.68 -31.68
C ARG A 38 -13.66 20.30 -31.06
N ALA A 39 -13.68 19.71 -29.87
CA ALA A 39 -12.48 19.35 -29.14
C ALA A 39 -11.64 18.29 -29.86
N ILE A 40 -12.30 17.27 -30.44
CA ILE A 40 -11.62 16.25 -31.25
C ILE A 40 -11.01 16.90 -32.50
N LYS A 41 -11.77 17.74 -33.23
CA LYS A 41 -11.26 18.42 -34.44
C LYS A 41 -10.07 19.34 -34.18
N GLU A 42 -10.04 20.00 -33.03
CA GLU A 42 -8.95 20.88 -32.60
C GLU A 42 -7.62 20.12 -32.48
N ILE A 43 -7.63 18.96 -31.81
CA ILE A 43 -6.38 18.26 -31.45
C ILE A 43 -5.99 17.13 -32.40
N VAL A 44 -6.96 16.47 -33.05
CA VAL A 44 -6.76 15.17 -33.75
C VAL A 44 -5.65 15.22 -34.78
N SER A 45 -5.56 16.29 -35.59
CA SER A 45 -4.57 16.40 -36.66
C SER A 45 -3.13 16.29 -36.13
N SER A 46 -2.82 17.04 -35.07
CA SER A 46 -1.47 17.12 -34.49
C SER A 46 -1.04 15.80 -33.83
N ILE A 47 -1.95 15.16 -33.08
CA ILE A 47 -1.68 13.93 -32.33
C ILE A 47 -1.58 12.75 -33.29
N VAL A 48 -2.50 12.64 -34.26
CA VAL A 48 -2.47 11.61 -35.30
C VAL A 48 -1.20 11.74 -36.13
N GLN A 49 -0.81 12.94 -36.56
CA GLN A 49 0.42 13.13 -37.35
C GLN A 49 1.69 12.66 -36.60
N ARG A 50 1.85 13.04 -35.32
CA ARG A 50 3.00 12.62 -34.51
C ARG A 50 3.00 11.11 -34.25
N SER A 51 1.86 10.54 -33.84
CA SER A 51 1.75 9.12 -33.47
C SER A 51 1.96 8.21 -34.68
N VAL A 52 1.36 8.55 -35.82
CA VAL A 52 1.55 7.85 -37.11
C VAL A 52 3.02 7.92 -37.55
N SER A 53 3.66 9.08 -37.48
CA SER A 53 5.06 9.24 -37.93
C SER A 53 6.03 8.38 -37.11
N ILE A 54 5.90 8.38 -35.78
CA ILE A 54 6.74 7.56 -34.88
C ILE A 54 6.46 6.07 -35.10
N ALA A 55 5.19 5.67 -35.12
CA ALA A 55 4.80 4.27 -35.27
C ALA A 55 5.25 3.69 -36.62
N THR A 56 5.01 4.42 -37.72
CA THR A 56 5.40 4.00 -39.07
C THR A 56 6.91 3.86 -39.19
N GLN A 57 7.71 4.84 -38.72
CA GLN A 57 9.17 4.76 -38.81
C GLN A 57 9.72 3.61 -37.95
N THR A 58 9.21 3.45 -36.73
CA THR A 58 9.64 2.35 -35.83
C THR A 58 9.32 0.97 -36.40
N THR A 59 8.09 0.80 -36.93
CA THR A 59 7.67 -0.45 -37.58
C THR A 59 8.47 -0.73 -38.84
N LYS A 60 8.74 0.28 -39.68
CA LYS A 60 9.53 0.15 -40.91
C LYS A 60 10.93 -0.40 -40.61
N GLU A 61 11.68 0.24 -39.72
CA GLU A 61 13.05 -0.17 -39.40
C GLU A 61 13.10 -1.57 -38.77
N LEU A 62 12.22 -1.87 -37.81
CA LEU A 62 12.23 -3.18 -37.14
C LEU A 62 11.76 -4.31 -38.06
N VAL A 63 10.66 -4.14 -38.80
CA VAL A 63 10.16 -5.19 -39.70
C VAL A 63 11.13 -5.42 -40.87
N LEU A 64 11.69 -4.38 -41.49
CA LEU A 64 12.65 -4.57 -42.59
C LEU A 64 13.96 -5.23 -42.15
N LYS A 65 14.41 -4.97 -40.91
CA LYS A 65 15.61 -5.58 -40.30
C LYS A 65 15.35 -7.05 -39.91
N ASP A 66 14.26 -7.35 -39.21
CA ASP A 66 13.98 -8.70 -38.72
C ASP A 66 13.45 -9.64 -39.82
N TYR A 67 12.71 -9.12 -40.80
CA TYR A 67 12.30 -9.86 -42.01
C TYR A 67 13.27 -9.69 -43.19
N ALA A 68 14.52 -9.28 -42.95
CA ALA A 68 15.51 -9.05 -44.01
C ALA A 68 15.69 -10.25 -44.96
N MET A 69 15.57 -11.47 -44.45
CA MET A 69 15.74 -12.74 -45.20
C MET A 69 14.41 -13.45 -45.52
N GLU A 70 13.24 -12.84 -45.29
CA GLU A 70 11.94 -13.42 -45.67
C GLU A 70 11.56 -13.06 -47.11
N SER A 71 11.00 -14.05 -47.82
CA SER A 71 10.60 -14.00 -49.22
C SER A 71 9.09 -13.79 -49.42
N ASP A 72 8.30 -14.08 -48.40
CA ASP A 72 6.83 -13.98 -48.41
C ASP A 72 6.36 -12.56 -48.05
N GLU A 73 6.03 -11.75 -49.06
CA GLU A 73 5.51 -10.39 -48.89
C GLU A 73 4.30 -10.31 -47.94
N THR A 74 3.48 -11.37 -47.86
CA THR A 74 2.25 -11.34 -47.05
C THR A 74 2.58 -11.34 -45.56
N ARG A 75 3.62 -12.07 -45.15
CA ARG A 75 4.08 -12.11 -43.75
C ARG A 75 4.68 -10.79 -43.30
N ILE A 76 5.50 -10.18 -44.15
CA ILE A 76 6.11 -8.86 -43.89
C ILE A 76 5.02 -7.80 -43.72
N ARG A 77 4.04 -7.77 -44.64
CA ARG A 77 2.90 -6.84 -44.58
C ARG A 77 2.02 -7.06 -43.34
N ASN A 78 1.67 -8.31 -43.04
CA ASN A 78 0.87 -8.63 -41.86
C ASN A 78 1.58 -8.21 -40.56
N ALA A 79 2.88 -8.53 -40.39
CA ALA A 79 3.66 -8.12 -39.23
C ALA A 79 3.73 -6.59 -39.09
N ALA A 80 3.93 -5.87 -40.20
CA ALA A 80 3.92 -4.40 -40.22
C ALA A 80 2.54 -3.81 -39.86
N HIS A 81 1.44 -4.36 -40.39
CA HIS A 81 0.09 -3.89 -40.09
C HIS A 81 -0.25 -4.06 -38.60
N LEU A 82 0.04 -5.23 -38.03
CA LEU A 82 -0.23 -5.53 -36.62
C LEU A 82 0.56 -4.61 -35.68
N MET A 83 1.87 -4.46 -35.93
CA MET A 83 2.74 -3.63 -35.11
C MET A 83 2.41 -2.14 -35.25
N VAL A 84 2.20 -1.62 -36.47
CA VAL A 84 1.90 -0.18 -36.66
C VAL A 84 0.54 0.20 -36.09
N ALA A 85 -0.46 -0.69 -36.18
CA ALA A 85 -1.80 -0.46 -35.66
C ALA A 85 -1.75 -0.32 -34.12
N SER A 86 -1.16 -1.32 -33.44
CA SER A 86 -1.05 -1.33 -31.98
C SER A 86 -0.20 -0.16 -31.46
N LEU A 87 0.93 0.14 -32.11
CA LEU A 87 1.83 1.21 -31.71
C LEU A 87 1.24 2.61 -31.93
N SER A 88 0.63 2.87 -33.10
CA SER A 88 -0.01 4.16 -33.41
C SER A 88 -1.21 4.42 -32.52
N GLY A 89 -2.09 3.42 -32.34
CA GLY A 89 -3.26 3.51 -31.48
C GLY A 89 -2.89 3.79 -30.02
N SER A 90 -2.01 2.97 -29.44
CA SER A 90 -1.58 3.14 -28.04
C SER A 90 -0.92 4.49 -27.78
N LEU A 91 -0.04 4.92 -28.70
CA LEU A 91 0.66 6.21 -28.59
C LEU A 91 -0.31 7.39 -28.73
N ALA A 92 -1.28 7.31 -29.64
CA ALA A 92 -2.31 8.34 -29.80
C ALA A 92 -3.25 8.41 -28.58
N HIS A 93 -3.65 7.26 -28.02
CA HIS A 93 -4.51 7.19 -26.83
C HIS A 93 -3.87 7.90 -25.63
N VAL A 94 -2.62 7.56 -25.30
CA VAL A 94 -1.89 8.19 -24.19
C VAL A 94 -1.62 9.67 -24.46
N THR A 95 -1.23 10.04 -25.69
CA THR A 95 -0.90 11.42 -26.06
C THR A 95 -2.12 12.34 -26.08
N CYS A 96 -3.32 11.84 -26.44
CA CYS A 96 -4.51 12.68 -26.54
C CYS A 96 -5.21 12.97 -25.21
N LYS A 97 -5.03 12.14 -24.17
CA LYS A 97 -5.86 12.17 -22.96
C LYS A 97 -5.85 13.53 -22.22
N GLU A 98 -4.69 14.14 -22.03
CA GLU A 98 -4.61 15.44 -21.34
C GLU A 98 -5.03 16.64 -22.23
N PRO A 99 -4.56 16.77 -23.48
CA PRO A 99 -5.04 17.81 -24.40
C PRO A 99 -6.55 17.76 -24.64
N LEU A 100 -7.12 16.55 -24.71
CA LEU A 100 -8.55 16.36 -24.93
C LEU A 100 -9.38 16.77 -23.70
N ARG A 101 -8.93 16.43 -22.47
CA ARG A 101 -9.57 16.90 -21.24
C ARG A 101 -9.61 18.43 -21.20
N GLY A 102 -8.50 19.08 -21.51
CA GLY A 102 -8.39 20.55 -21.56
C GLY A 102 -9.33 21.17 -22.60
N SER A 103 -9.33 20.65 -23.83
CA SER A 103 -10.18 21.17 -24.91
C SER A 103 -11.68 20.93 -24.66
N ILE A 104 -12.11 19.74 -24.20
CA ILE A 104 -13.52 19.48 -23.85
C ILE A 104 -14.00 20.47 -22.78
N SER A 105 -13.23 20.64 -21.70
CA SER A 105 -13.56 21.60 -20.64
C SER A 105 -13.67 23.04 -21.17
N GLY A 106 -12.73 23.47 -22.02
CA GLY A 106 -12.74 24.79 -22.65
C GLY A 106 -13.94 25.00 -23.59
N GLN A 107 -14.25 24.04 -24.47
CA GLN A 107 -15.38 24.12 -25.39
C GLN A 107 -16.72 24.12 -24.64
N LEU A 108 -16.87 23.30 -23.60
CA LEU A 108 -18.06 23.30 -22.74
C LEU A 108 -18.20 24.64 -21.99
N ARG A 109 -17.12 25.19 -21.41
CA ARG A 109 -17.14 26.49 -20.73
C ARG A 109 -17.59 27.62 -21.67
N ASN A 110 -17.05 27.65 -22.90
CA ASN A 110 -17.43 28.63 -23.92
C ASN A 110 -18.89 28.49 -24.38
N LEU A 111 -19.43 27.27 -24.45
CA LEU A 111 -20.83 27.03 -24.84
C LEU A 111 -21.84 27.27 -23.70
N LEU A 112 -21.37 27.35 -22.44
CA LEU A 112 -22.20 27.58 -21.25
C LEU A 112 -22.06 29.00 -20.65
N GLN A 113 -21.17 29.83 -21.20
CA GLN A 113 -20.91 31.23 -20.77
C GLN A 113 -22.13 32.18 -20.77
N GLY A 114 -23.27 31.77 -21.34
CA GLY A 114 -24.52 32.54 -21.37
C GLY A 114 -25.53 32.22 -20.26
N LEU A 115 -25.19 31.36 -19.27
CA LEU A 115 -26.12 30.91 -18.24
C LEU A 115 -25.79 31.49 -16.86
N THR A 116 -26.81 31.96 -16.14
CA THR A 116 -26.75 32.39 -14.74
C THR A 116 -26.64 31.21 -13.76
N ILE A 117 -25.52 30.50 -13.82
CA ILE A 117 -25.17 29.38 -12.93
C ILE A 117 -24.01 29.82 -12.02
N ALA A 118 -24.03 29.43 -10.74
CA ALA A 118 -22.94 29.70 -9.81
C ALA A 118 -21.64 29.01 -10.27
N SER A 119 -20.53 29.75 -10.24
CA SER A 119 -19.25 29.34 -10.86
C SER A 119 -18.75 27.96 -10.38
N ASP A 120 -18.86 27.68 -9.08
CA ASP A 120 -18.32 26.45 -8.48
C ASP A 120 -19.12 25.21 -8.88
N LEU A 121 -20.45 25.34 -8.99
CA LEU A 121 -21.35 24.30 -9.48
C LEU A 121 -21.14 24.02 -10.98
N LEU A 122 -20.80 25.06 -11.76
CA LEU A 122 -20.47 24.90 -13.17
C LEU A 122 -19.16 24.13 -13.35
N GLU A 123 -18.08 24.50 -12.65
CA GLU A 123 -16.78 23.82 -12.75
C GLU A 123 -16.86 22.35 -12.28
N GLN A 124 -17.58 22.07 -11.19
CA GLN A 124 -17.78 20.68 -10.73
C GLN A 124 -18.55 19.83 -11.75
N ALA A 125 -19.58 20.38 -12.39
CA ALA A 125 -20.32 19.72 -13.46
C ALA A 125 -19.47 19.51 -14.73
N LEU A 126 -18.67 20.53 -15.11
CA LEU A 126 -17.73 20.45 -16.23
C LEU A 126 -16.70 19.34 -16.03
N GLN A 127 -16.13 19.21 -14.83
CA GLN A 127 -15.14 18.19 -14.51
C GLN A 127 -15.71 16.78 -14.61
N LEU A 128 -16.91 16.56 -14.07
CA LEU A 128 -17.60 15.27 -14.11
C LEU A 128 -17.96 14.87 -15.55
N VAL A 129 -18.64 15.76 -16.28
CA VAL A 129 -19.02 15.52 -17.69
C VAL A 129 -17.80 15.30 -18.59
N THR A 130 -16.70 16.02 -18.36
CA THR A 130 -15.46 15.84 -19.14
C THR A 130 -14.85 14.46 -18.88
N ASN A 131 -14.72 14.04 -17.62
CA ASN A 131 -14.11 12.75 -17.29
C ASN A 131 -14.95 11.56 -17.80
N ASP A 132 -16.28 11.62 -17.67
CA ASP A 132 -17.19 10.54 -18.13
C ASP A 132 -17.15 10.31 -19.66
N ASN A 133 -16.75 11.33 -20.45
CA ASN A 133 -16.72 11.28 -21.91
C ASN A 133 -15.30 11.23 -22.50
N LEU A 134 -14.26 11.33 -21.66
CA LEU A 134 -12.87 11.44 -22.09
C LEU A 134 -12.40 10.20 -22.87
N ASP A 135 -12.66 9.01 -22.32
CA ASP A 135 -12.21 7.75 -22.93
C ASP A 135 -12.89 7.47 -24.29
N LEU A 136 -14.13 7.94 -24.48
CA LEU A 136 -14.82 7.87 -25.77
C LEU A 136 -14.12 8.73 -26.84
N GLY A 137 -13.72 9.95 -26.49
CA GLY A 137 -12.98 10.82 -27.41
C GLY A 137 -11.56 10.32 -27.66
N CYS A 138 -10.90 9.72 -26.67
CA CYS A 138 -9.62 9.04 -26.84
C CYS A 138 -9.73 7.88 -27.85
N ALA A 139 -10.74 7.03 -27.72
CA ALA A 139 -10.98 5.91 -28.64
C ALA A 139 -11.21 6.36 -30.10
N MET A 140 -11.84 7.51 -30.32
CA MET A 140 -12.02 8.08 -31.67
C MET A 140 -10.69 8.54 -32.30
N ILE A 141 -9.80 9.14 -31.50
CA ILE A 141 -8.47 9.59 -31.96
C ILE A 141 -7.53 8.40 -32.17
N GLU A 142 -7.59 7.39 -31.29
CA GLU A 142 -6.91 6.10 -31.41
C GLU A 142 -7.28 5.37 -32.72
N GLN A 143 -8.58 5.28 -33.04
CA GLN A 143 -9.04 4.69 -34.31
C GLN A 143 -8.51 5.48 -35.52
N ALA A 144 -8.60 6.81 -35.51
CA ALA A 144 -8.10 7.65 -36.59
C ALA A 144 -6.57 7.55 -36.80
N ALA A 145 -5.81 7.42 -35.70
CA ALA A 145 -4.37 7.18 -35.74
C ALA A 145 -4.02 5.78 -36.28
N THR A 146 -4.83 4.78 -35.94
CA THR A 146 -4.65 3.39 -36.37
C THR A 146 -4.89 3.23 -37.87
N GLU A 147 -6.04 3.70 -38.37
CA GLU A 147 -6.41 3.63 -39.78
C GLU A 147 -5.40 4.35 -40.68
N LYS A 148 -4.96 5.56 -40.27
CA LYS A 148 -3.96 6.34 -41.02
C LYS A 148 -2.57 5.69 -40.98
N ALA A 149 -2.17 5.06 -39.88
CA ALA A 149 -0.89 4.37 -39.78
C ALA A 149 -0.79 3.15 -40.70
N ILE A 150 -1.86 2.34 -40.78
CA ILE A 150 -1.93 1.18 -41.70
C ILE A 150 -1.78 1.64 -43.15
N GLN A 151 -2.48 2.72 -43.55
CA GLN A 151 -2.34 3.29 -44.89
C GLN A 151 -0.93 3.85 -45.18
N THR A 152 -0.27 4.41 -44.16
CA THR A 152 1.06 5.03 -44.32
C THR A 152 2.16 3.97 -44.43
N ILE A 153 2.13 2.90 -43.62
CA ILE A 153 3.17 1.86 -43.63
C ILE A 153 3.23 1.10 -44.96
N ASP A 154 2.08 0.88 -45.61
CA ASP A 154 2.03 0.20 -46.92
C ASP A 154 2.83 0.97 -47.99
N GLY A 155 2.78 2.30 -47.99
CA GLY A 155 3.58 3.14 -48.88
C GLY A 155 5.08 3.05 -48.56
N GLU A 156 5.44 3.11 -47.28
CA GLU A 156 6.83 3.09 -46.80
C GLU A 156 7.56 1.76 -47.06
N ILE A 157 6.85 0.63 -47.07
CA ILE A 157 7.44 -0.69 -47.37
C ILE A 157 7.29 -1.09 -48.85
N ALA A 158 6.46 -0.41 -49.65
CA ALA A 158 6.14 -0.79 -51.03
C ALA A 158 7.39 -0.95 -51.92
N GLN A 159 8.35 -0.02 -51.84
CA GLN A 159 9.58 -0.09 -52.65
C GLN A 159 10.41 -1.35 -52.34
N GLN A 160 10.50 -1.72 -51.05
CA GLN A 160 11.25 -2.88 -50.59
C GLN A 160 10.53 -4.21 -50.89
N LEU A 161 9.20 -4.21 -50.96
CA LEU A 161 8.44 -5.37 -51.44
C LEU A 161 8.52 -5.52 -52.97
N ALA A 162 8.55 -4.41 -53.73
CA ALA A 162 8.69 -4.43 -55.18
C ALA A 162 10.07 -4.97 -55.65
N ILE A 163 11.14 -4.63 -54.92
CA ILE A 163 12.49 -5.19 -55.16
C ILE A 163 12.48 -6.72 -54.97
N ARG A 164 11.91 -7.20 -53.85
CA ARG A 164 11.73 -8.63 -53.55
C ARG A 164 10.93 -9.36 -54.63
N ARG A 165 9.83 -8.76 -55.11
CA ARG A 165 8.99 -9.33 -56.17
C ARG A 165 9.77 -9.55 -57.47
N LYS A 166 10.46 -8.51 -57.95
CA LYS A 166 11.22 -8.54 -59.21
C LYS A 166 12.36 -9.57 -59.21
N GLN A 167 12.94 -9.85 -58.04
CA GLN A 167 13.99 -10.88 -57.89
C GLN A 167 13.41 -12.30 -57.79
N ARG A 168 12.21 -12.48 -57.23
CA ARG A 168 11.49 -13.78 -57.18
C ARG A 168 11.06 -14.29 -58.56
N GLU A 169 10.91 -13.40 -59.53
CA GLU A 169 10.56 -13.73 -60.93
C GLU A 169 11.79 -14.16 -61.77
N GLY A 170 13.01 -14.08 -61.22
CA GLY A 170 14.22 -14.60 -61.85
C GLY A 170 14.42 -16.11 -61.64
N PRO A 171 15.04 -16.83 -62.60
CA PRO A 171 15.23 -18.28 -62.47
C PRO A 171 16.32 -18.62 -61.44
N GLY A 172 15.93 -19.14 -60.28
CA GLY A 172 16.78 -19.98 -59.43
C GLY A 172 17.35 -19.40 -58.13
N ALA A 173 16.84 -18.28 -57.60
CA ALA A 173 17.36 -17.68 -56.36
C ALA A 173 16.41 -17.81 -55.16
N SER A 174 16.93 -18.36 -54.05
CA SER A 174 16.43 -18.01 -52.72
C SER A 174 16.85 -16.57 -52.42
N PHE A 175 15.95 -15.76 -51.86
CA PHE A 175 16.22 -14.33 -51.64
C PHE A 175 17.33 -14.14 -50.61
N PHE A 176 18.44 -13.51 -51.04
CA PHE A 176 19.53 -13.08 -50.17
C PHE A 176 19.93 -11.65 -50.55
N ASP A 177 19.40 -10.67 -49.82
CA ASP A 177 19.83 -9.29 -49.97
C ASP A 177 21.12 -9.06 -49.17
N ALA A 178 22.23 -8.99 -49.90
CA ALA A 178 23.55 -8.72 -49.34
C ALA A 178 23.81 -7.22 -49.08
N SER A 179 22.98 -6.31 -49.61
CA SER A 179 23.22 -4.87 -49.54
C SER A 179 23.29 -4.26 -48.13
N PRO A 180 22.49 -4.68 -47.11
CA PRO A 180 22.65 -4.14 -45.76
C PRO A 180 23.94 -4.61 -45.06
N TYR A 181 24.61 -5.64 -45.58
CA TYR A 181 25.86 -6.17 -45.03
C TYR A 181 27.12 -5.54 -45.64
N THR A 182 27.04 -4.97 -46.85
CA THR A 182 28.20 -4.40 -47.55
C THR A 182 28.36 -2.89 -47.42
N GLN A 183 27.31 -2.14 -47.02
CA GLN A 183 27.36 -0.67 -46.90
C GLN A 183 26.67 -0.09 -45.64
N GLY A 184 26.29 -0.90 -44.66
CA GLY A 184 25.51 -0.44 -43.49
C GLY A 184 26.06 -0.84 -42.11
N HIS A 185 25.57 -0.15 -41.07
CA HIS A 185 25.91 -0.36 -39.64
C HIS A 185 25.65 -1.79 -39.08
N MET A 186 25.10 -2.71 -39.88
CA MET A 186 24.72 -4.07 -39.47
C MET A 186 25.90 -5.05 -39.41
N GLY A 187 27.05 -4.75 -40.03
CA GLY A 187 28.23 -5.63 -40.02
C GLY A 187 28.81 -5.89 -38.62
N GLY A 188 28.69 -4.90 -37.72
CA GLY A 188 29.21 -4.95 -36.35
C GLY A 188 28.35 -5.71 -35.33
N LEU A 189 27.20 -6.26 -35.72
CA LEU A 189 26.34 -6.99 -34.80
C LEU A 189 26.92 -8.37 -34.42
N PRO A 190 26.91 -8.75 -33.12
CA PRO A 190 27.23 -10.11 -32.68
C PRO A 190 26.40 -11.18 -33.39
N GLU A 191 26.94 -12.38 -33.55
CA GLU A 191 26.33 -13.47 -34.33
C GLU A 191 24.90 -13.83 -33.85
N ALA A 192 24.62 -13.71 -32.55
CA ALA A 192 23.29 -13.92 -31.96
C ALA A 192 22.21 -12.92 -32.44
N LEU A 193 22.61 -11.74 -32.94
CA LEU A 193 21.73 -10.67 -33.41
C LEU A 193 21.70 -10.53 -34.95
N ARG A 194 22.46 -11.34 -35.68
CA ARG A 194 22.44 -11.34 -37.15
C ARG A 194 21.23 -12.13 -37.67
N PRO A 195 20.42 -11.58 -38.61
CA PRO A 195 19.39 -12.34 -39.31
C PRO A 195 19.97 -13.61 -39.96
N LYS A 196 19.57 -14.79 -39.46
CA LYS A 196 20.01 -16.08 -40.01
C LYS A 196 19.32 -16.34 -41.37
N PRO A 197 19.99 -16.99 -42.34
CA PRO A 197 19.37 -17.32 -43.62
C PRO A 197 18.15 -18.24 -43.43
N GLY A 198 17.01 -17.83 -43.97
CA GLY A 198 15.74 -18.56 -43.86
C GLY A 198 14.65 -17.80 -43.10
N ARG A 199 13.60 -18.53 -42.70
CA ARG A 199 12.43 -17.95 -42.03
C ARG A 199 12.73 -17.60 -40.57
N LEU A 200 12.09 -16.55 -40.07
CA LEU A 200 12.01 -16.28 -38.63
C LEU A 200 11.43 -17.50 -37.88
N SER A 201 11.97 -17.77 -36.69
CA SER A 201 11.47 -18.84 -35.81
C SER A 201 10.03 -18.57 -35.35
N HIS A 202 9.29 -19.61 -34.98
CA HIS A 202 7.91 -19.46 -34.47
C HIS A 202 7.86 -18.55 -33.22
N SER A 203 8.88 -18.58 -32.36
CA SER A 203 9.02 -17.66 -31.23
C SER A 203 9.19 -16.20 -31.64
N GLN A 204 9.94 -15.92 -32.71
CA GLN A 204 10.12 -14.56 -33.24
C GLN A 204 8.87 -14.07 -33.99
N GLN A 205 8.20 -14.92 -34.77
CA GLN A 205 6.94 -14.57 -35.43
C GLN A 205 5.84 -14.24 -34.40
N ARG A 206 5.79 -14.97 -33.28
CA ARG A 206 4.83 -14.70 -32.19
C ARG A 206 4.94 -13.27 -31.62
N VAL A 207 6.13 -12.67 -31.59
CA VAL A 207 6.31 -11.28 -31.14
C VAL A 207 5.47 -10.29 -31.96
N TYR A 208 5.32 -10.54 -33.27
CA TYR A 208 4.49 -9.71 -34.15
C TYR A 208 3.01 -10.11 -34.12
N GLU A 209 2.71 -11.40 -33.93
CA GLU A 209 1.33 -11.90 -33.79
C GLU A 209 0.67 -11.45 -32.47
N ASP A 210 1.43 -11.30 -31.38
CA ASP A 210 0.91 -10.86 -30.09
C ASP A 210 0.45 -9.39 -30.09
N PHE A 211 0.82 -8.56 -31.09
CA PHE A 211 0.18 -7.24 -31.29
C PHE A 211 -1.32 -7.34 -31.63
N VAL A 212 -1.82 -8.49 -32.14
CA VAL A 212 -3.27 -8.77 -32.29
C VAL A 212 -3.98 -8.78 -30.93
N ARG A 213 -3.26 -9.10 -29.84
CA ARG A 213 -3.84 -9.33 -28.50
C ARG A 213 -3.91 -8.08 -27.62
N LEU A 214 -3.54 -6.92 -28.16
CA LEU A 214 -3.63 -5.61 -27.49
C LEU A 214 -4.73 -4.66 -28.00
N PRO A 215 -5.97 -5.07 -28.33
CA PRO A 215 -7.11 -4.14 -28.33
C PRO A 215 -7.62 -3.98 -26.89
N TRP A 216 -7.49 -2.78 -26.32
CA TRP A 216 -8.10 -2.41 -25.03
C TRP A 216 -9.63 -2.23 -25.09
N GLN A 217 -10.31 -3.08 -25.87
CA GLN A 217 -11.75 -3.09 -26.09
C GLN A 217 -12.39 -4.35 -25.52
N ASN A 218 -12.44 -4.49 -24.19
CA ASN A 218 -13.47 -5.29 -23.49
C ASN A 218 -13.50 -5.16 -21.95
N GLN A 219 -13.01 -4.07 -21.35
CA GLN A 219 -13.19 -3.82 -19.90
C GLN A 219 -13.60 -2.38 -19.56
N SER A 220 -14.69 -1.91 -20.18
CA SER A 220 -15.49 -0.79 -19.67
C SER A 220 -16.87 -1.28 -19.25
N SER A 221 -17.02 -1.56 -17.96
CA SER A 221 -18.29 -1.58 -17.21
C SER A 221 -19.55 -2.07 -17.95
N GLN A 222 -19.80 -3.38 -17.93
CA GLN A 222 -21.17 -3.92 -18.06
C GLN A 222 -21.65 -4.48 -16.71
N SER A 223 -22.53 -3.73 -16.06
CA SER A 223 -23.36 -4.19 -14.96
C SER A 223 -24.52 -5.04 -15.51
N SER A 224 -24.49 -6.35 -15.27
CA SER A 224 -25.59 -7.24 -15.65
C SER A 224 -26.78 -7.10 -14.69
N ASN A 225 -27.74 -6.24 -15.02
CA ASN A 225 -29.11 -6.30 -14.51
C ASN A 225 -30.06 -5.56 -15.47
N ALA A 226 -30.71 -6.30 -16.36
CA ALA A 226 -31.84 -5.81 -17.15
C ALA A 226 -32.81 -6.96 -17.44
N VAL A 227 -34.01 -6.86 -16.87
CA VAL A 227 -35.11 -7.83 -17.01
C VAL A 227 -35.69 -7.80 -18.42
N THR A 228 -35.91 -8.97 -19.03
CA THR A 228 -36.53 -9.09 -20.34
C THR A 228 -38.05 -8.90 -20.25
N ALA A 229 -38.54 -7.69 -20.56
CA ALA A 229 -39.97 -7.46 -20.77
C ALA A 229 -40.38 -7.81 -22.21
N VAL A 230 -41.43 -8.63 -22.33
CA VAL A 230 -42.00 -9.14 -23.59
C VAL A 230 -42.85 -8.07 -24.30
N PRO A 231 -42.83 -8.04 -25.64
CA PRO A 231 -44.02 -7.70 -26.43
C PRO A 231 -44.51 -8.94 -27.20
N SER A 232 -45.82 -9.20 -27.11
CA SER A 232 -46.51 -10.37 -27.64
C SER A 232 -47.10 -10.16 -29.03
N THR A 233 -47.26 -11.26 -29.81
CA THR A 233 -48.16 -11.43 -30.99
C THR A 233 -47.88 -10.53 -32.21
N SER A 234 -48.04 -10.91 -33.49
CA SER A 234 -48.54 -12.12 -34.20
C SER A 234 -48.19 -11.96 -35.70
N SER A 235 -48.15 -12.95 -36.62
CA SER A 235 -48.33 -14.42 -36.62
C SER A 235 -47.95 -14.97 -38.01
N SER A 236 -47.78 -16.31 -38.15
CA SER A 236 -47.77 -17.10 -39.42
C SER A 236 -46.68 -16.80 -40.47
N SER A 237 -46.24 -17.71 -41.37
CA SER A 237 -46.13 -19.19 -41.41
C SER A 237 -45.51 -19.59 -42.77
N VAL A 238 -44.75 -20.70 -42.86
CA VAL A 238 -44.23 -21.31 -44.12
C VAL A 238 -43.16 -20.45 -44.84
N GLY A 239 -42.08 -20.96 -45.46
CA GLY A 239 -41.54 -22.32 -45.59
C GLY A 239 -40.85 -22.54 -46.96
N VAL A 240 -39.92 -23.51 -47.03
CA VAL A 240 -39.25 -24.04 -48.28
C VAL A 240 -38.20 -23.08 -48.90
N SER A 241 -36.90 -23.36 -49.12
CA SER A 241 -36.04 -24.57 -49.27
C SER A 241 -35.76 -25.04 -50.72
N ARG A 242 -34.51 -24.83 -51.20
CA ARG A 242 -33.71 -25.68 -52.15
C ARG A 242 -32.31 -25.06 -52.28
N ALA A 243 -31.14 -25.71 -52.15
CA ALA A 243 -30.70 -27.11 -52.29
C ALA A 243 -30.68 -27.59 -53.76
N TYR A 244 -29.71 -28.38 -54.28
CA TYR A 244 -28.65 -29.25 -53.72
C TYR A 244 -27.45 -29.37 -54.70
N MET A 245 -26.30 -29.93 -54.26
CA MET A 245 -25.62 -31.15 -54.80
C MET A 245 -24.08 -31.12 -54.66
N SER A 246 -23.33 -32.25 -54.69
CA SER A 246 -23.34 -33.47 -53.84
C SER A 246 -22.12 -34.38 -54.16
N GLY A 247 -21.52 -35.02 -53.14
CA GLY A 247 -20.74 -36.28 -53.23
C GLY A 247 -19.21 -36.20 -53.49
N THR A 248 -18.38 -37.19 -53.13
CA THR A 248 -18.54 -38.37 -52.22
C THR A 248 -17.19 -39.11 -52.00
N GLY A 249 -17.00 -39.82 -50.86
CA GLY A 249 -15.93 -40.82 -50.61
C GLY A 249 -15.13 -40.57 -49.30
N GLN A 250 -15.32 -41.28 -48.18
CA GLN A 250 -14.80 -42.62 -47.78
C GLN A 250 -13.24 -42.67 -47.63
N MET A 251 -12.60 -43.26 -46.59
CA MET A 251 -13.01 -44.25 -45.56
C MET A 251 -12.30 -44.10 -44.17
N ASN A 252 -13.00 -44.54 -43.12
CA ASN A 252 -12.64 -45.26 -41.88
C ASN A 252 -11.40 -45.01 -40.97
N SER A 253 -11.72 -45.13 -39.67
CA SER A 253 -10.92 -45.13 -38.42
C SER A 253 -10.12 -46.42 -38.17
N ASN A 254 -8.98 -46.35 -37.45
CA ASN A 254 -8.85 -46.96 -36.11
C ASN A 254 -7.46 -46.85 -35.40
N LEU A 255 -7.55 -46.77 -34.06
CA LEU A 255 -6.73 -47.44 -33.03
C LEU A 255 -5.45 -46.82 -32.40
N TYR A 256 -5.50 -46.86 -31.06
CA TYR A 256 -4.47 -46.87 -30.00
C TYR A 256 -3.96 -45.58 -29.35
N SER A 257 -3.91 -45.69 -28.01
CA SER A 257 -3.53 -44.71 -27.01
C SER A 257 -2.43 -45.30 -26.12
N SER A 258 -1.40 -44.50 -25.86
CA SER A 258 -0.53 -44.47 -24.67
C SER A 258 0.46 -43.33 -24.96
N GLY A 259 0.71 -42.34 -24.11
CA GLY A 259 0.73 -42.38 -22.65
C GLY A 259 2.17 -42.19 -22.20
N LEU A 260 2.65 -40.95 -22.17
CA LEU A 260 3.88 -40.59 -21.46
C LEU A 260 3.86 -39.11 -21.03
N MET A 261 4.43 -38.86 -19.85
CA MET A 261 4.63 -37.53 -19.26
C MET A 261 5.61 -36.68 -20.08
N ASN A 262 5.41 -35.36 -20.05
CA ASN A 262 6.42 -34.29 -19.99
C ASN A 262 5.65 -32.95 -20.00
N ALA A 263 5.80 -31.97 -19.10
CA ALA A 263 7.00 -31.49 -18.38
C ALA A 263 8.15 -31.21 -19.35
N VAL A 264 8.25 -29.98 -19.87
CA VAL A 264 9.52 -29.35 -20.31
C VAL A 264 9.31 -27.86 -20.63
N ILE A 265 9.88 -27.03 -19.75
CA ILE A 265 10.82 -25.93 -20.05
C ILE A 265 10.33 -24.74 -20.89
N THR A 266 10.15 -23.60 -20.21
CA THR A 266 10.65 -22.31 -20.70
C THR A 266 11.98 -22.00 -20.01
N ALA A 267 13.09 -22.35 -20.66
CA ALA A 267 14.42 -21.89 -20.30
C ALA A 267 15.02 -21.16 -21.49
N VAL A 268 15.49 -19.95 -21.22
CA VAL A 268 16.55 -19.26 -21.98
C VAL A 268 17.61 -18.95 -20.91
N PRO A 269 18.90 -19.22 -21.18
CA PRO A 269 19.76 -19.78 -20.15
C PRO A 269 20.32 -18.75 -19.17
N GLN A 270 20.48 -19.19 -17.93
CA GLN A 270 21.44 -18.63 -17.00
C GLN A 270 22.77 -19.38 -17.20
N PRO A 271 23.93 -18.70 -17.31
CA PRO A 271 25.22 -19.38 -17.39
C PRO A 271 25.59 -19.94 -16.02
N LEU A 272 26.06 -21.19 -16.01
CA LEU A 272 26.74 -21.81 -14.87
C LEU A 272 28.02 -22.47 -15.37
N GLU A 273 29.14 -22.00 -14.83
CA GLU A 273 30.33 -22.83 -14.60
C GLU A 273 29.94 -23.92 -13.56
N ILE A 274 30.59 -25.08 -13.39
CA ILE A 274 32.02 -25.35 -13.16
C ILE A 274 32.30 -26.86 -13.44
N SER A 275 33.57 -27.15 -13.79
CA SER A 275 34.30 -28.44 -13.71
C SER A 275 34.06 -29.50 -14.80
N GLU A 276 35.05 -30.32 -15.20
CA GLU A 276 36.45 -30.51 -14.76
C GLU A 276 37.20 -31.24 -15.90
N GLU A 277 38.44 -30.89 -16.26
CA GLU A 277 39.43 -31.85 -16.78
C GLU A 277 40.87 -31.37 -16.50
N ILE A 278 41.77 -32.33 -16.41
CA ILE A 278 43.15 -32.25 -15.91
C ILE A 278 44.11 -32.36 -17.09
N ASP A 279 45.13 -31.48 -17.23
CA ASP A 279 46.55 -31.91 -17.15
C ASP A 279 47.64 -30.84 -17.41
N THR A 280 48.74 -31.01 -16.64
CA THR A 280 50.16 -30.69 -16.93
C THR A 280 50.70 -29.29 -17.34
N SER A 281 51.76 -28.90 -16.60
CA SER A 281 52.97 -28.15 -17.06
C SER A 281 52.84 -26.65 -17.41
N SER A 282 53.84 -25.78 -17.16
CA SER A 282 55.09 -25.86 -16.39
C SER A 282 55.68 -24.46 -16.09
N GLN A 283 56.44 -24.37 -15.00
CA GLN A 283 57.63 -23.54 -14.68
C GLN A 283 57.95 -22.17 -15.34
N LEU A 284 58.80 -21.43 -14.60
CA LEU A 284 59.61 -20.23 -14.94
C LEU A 284 58.94 -18.91 -14.52
N ASN A 285 59.49 -18.18 -13.53
CA ASN A 285 60.75 -17.38 -13.55
C ASN A 285 60.67 -16.23 -14.56
N SER A 286 61.17 -15.01 -14.30
CA SER A 286 61.71 -14.31 -13.11
C SER A 286 61.93 -12.84 -13.55
N ALA A 287 62.24 -11.93 -12.62
CA ALA A 287 62.97 -10.65 -12.80
C ALA A 287 62.87 -9.89 -14.16
N SER A 288 62.66 -8.57 -14.18
CA SER A 288 63.71 -7.65 -13.71
C SER A 288 63.30 -6.16 -13.79
N SER A 289 63.79 -5.39 -12.83
CA SER A 289 64.14 -3.96 -12.97
C SER A 289 65.62 -3.90 -13.44
N PRO A 290 66.18 -2.83 -14.05
CA PRO A 290 66.37 -1.54 -13.34
C PRO A 290 66.50 -0.23 -14.20
N HIS A 291 66.70 0.91 -13.50
CA HIS A 291 67.50 2.09 -13.91
C HIS A 291 66.97 3.02 -15.05
N LEU A 292 67.29 4.33 -15.15
CA LEU A 292 68.03 5.31 -14.31
C LEU A 292 67.71 6.77 -14.78
N GLY A 293 68.01 7.79 -13.96
CA GLY A 293 68.17 9.21 -14.38
C GLY A 293 66.91 10.09 -14.21
N MET A 294 66.82 11.19 -13.44
CA MET A 294 67.72 12.21 -12.87
C MET A 294 67.86 13.50 -13.71
N GLY A 295 67.44 14.64 -13.13
CA GLY A 295 67.73 16.02 -13.57
C GLY A 295 66.86 16.57 -14.73
N ASP A 296 66.64 17.88 -14.88
CA ASP A 296 66.91 18.97 -13.92
C ASP A 296 66.09 20.24 -14.25
N SER A 297 66.12 21.22 -13.35
CA SER A 297 65.45 22.53 -13.38
C SER A 297 65.72 23.46 -14.61
N VAL A 298 64.83 24.45 -14.86
CA VAL A 298 65.10 25.94 -14.88
C VAL A 298 64.04 26.76 -15.68
N THR A 299 63.51 27.81 -15.00
CA THR A 299 62.88 29.12 -15.38
C THR A 299 62.58 29.48 -16.87
N SER A 300 61.53 30.29 -17.19
CA SER A 300 61.55 31.76 -16.98
C SER A 300 60.21 32.54 -17.10
N SER A 301 60.07 33.61 -16.29
CA SER A 301 59.48 34.97 -16.49
C SER A 301 58.42 35.25 -17.59
N SER A 302 57.45 36.18 -17.50
CA SER A 302 57.09 37.29 -16.57
C SER A 302 55.76 37.90 -17.08
N PHE A 303 54.88 38.52 -16.28
CA PHE A 303 54.91 39.97 -15.93
C PHE A 303 53.85 40.33 -14.87
N GLU A 304 54.07 41.44 -14.15
CA GLU A 304 53.27 41.98 -13.05
C GLU A 304 52.06 42.82 -13.55
N THR A 305 51.08 43.24 -12.73
CA THR A 305 51.15 44.46 -11.89
C THR A 305 50.03 44.48 -10.83
N GLU A 306 50.33 45.02 -9.63
CA GLU A 306 49.39 45.21 -8.50
C GLU A 306 48.55 46.51 -8.59
N ALA A 307 47.46 46.59 -7.80
CA ALA A 307 47.14 47.77 -6.95
C ALA A 307 46.05 47.44 -5.91
N THR A 308 46.08 48.13 -4.76
CA THR A 308 45.24 47.85 -3.57
C THR A 308 44.52 49.13 -3.09
N VAL A 309 43.68 48.99 -2.04
CA VAL A 309 43.16 50.02 -1.11
C VAL A 309 41.67 50.44 -1.29
N GLU A 310 41.10 50.82 -0.14
CA GLU A 310 39.68 50.81 0.27
C GLU A 310 39.13 52.28 0.40
N PRO A 311 38.10 52.67 1.19
CA PRO A 311 36.93 53.40 0.65
C PRO A 311 36.69 54.83 1.20
N PHE A 312 35.72 55.57 0.62
CA PHE A 312 34.57 56.24 1.32
C PHE A 312 33.93 57.45 0.58
N THR A 313 32.60 57.60 0.79
CA THR A 313 31.76 58.83 0.81
C THR A 313 31.57 59.74 -0.42
N SER A 314 30.30 59.97 -0.80
CA SER A 314 29.68 61.32 -0.79
C SER A 314 28.12 61.24 -0.82
N VAL A 315 27.46 62.27 -0.27
CA VAL A 315 26.00 62.36 0.05
C VAL A 315 25.32 63.46 -0.79
N SER A 316 24.02 63.37 -1.08
CA SER A 316 22.98 64.44 -0.86
C SER A 316 21.58 64.09 -1.39
N ALA A 317 20.53 64.57 -0.69
CA ALA A 317 19.08 64.39 -0.96
C ALA A 317 18.44 65.70 -1.55
N PRO A 318 17.10 66.04 -1.55
CA PRO A 318 16.10 65.89 -0.45
C PRO A 318 14.57 65.65 -0.78
N GLU A 319 13.81 65.30 0.28
CA GLU A 319 12.38 65.66 0.65
C GLU A 319 11.15 65.30 -0.24
N SER A 320 9.91 65.06 0.24
CA SER A 320 9.16 65.50 1.48
C SER A 320 7.98 64.57 1.93
N HIS A 321 7.40 64.80 3.13
CA HIS A 321 6.23 64.11 3.77
C HIS A 321 4.91 64.96 3.75
N PRO A 322 3.69 64.44 4.11
CA PRO A 322 3.15 64.32 5.51
C PRO A 322 2.26 63.04 5.74
N VAL A 323 1.51 62.75 6.83
CA VAL A 323 1.50 62.80 8.33
C VAL A 323 0.12 62.23 8.81
N GLU A 324 0.02 61.83 10.09
CA GLU A 324 -0.99 61.03 10.82
C GLU A 324 -2.33 61.76 11.20
N PRO A 325 -3.32 61.11 11.90
CA PRO A 325 -3.40 61.25 13.37
C PRO A 325 -4.04 60.07 14.19
N SER A 326 -4.10 60.24 15.53
CA SER A 326 -4.34 59.22 16.59
C SER A 326 -5.35 59.67 17.69
N SER A 327 -5.72 58.79 18.67
CA SER A 327 -6.29 59.05 20.05
C SER A 327 -7.30 57.97 20.54
N LEU A 328 -7.81 57.91 21.80
CA LEU A 328 -7.18 57.75 23.14
C LEU A 328 -8.28 57.42 24.22
N ALA A 329 -8.04 56.45 25.10
CA ALA A 329 -8.57 56.24 26.49
C ALA A 329 -10.08 56.37 26.88
N LYS A 330 -10.66 55.34 27.55
CA LYS A 330 -10.99 55.31 29.02
C LYS A 330 -11.83 54.10 29.47
N GLU A 331 -11.68 53.72 30.75
CA GLU A 331 -12.39 52.62 31.44
C GLU A 331 -13.62 53.05 32.28
N SER A 332 -14.40 52.02 32.66
CA SER A 332 -15.02 51.81 33.99
C SER A 332 -16.51 52.17 34.21
N GLY A 333 -17.22 51.28 34.90
CA GLY A 333 -18.58 51.49 35.45
C GLY A 333 -19.51 50.28 35.35
N ALA A 334 -19.65 49.50 36.43
CA ALA A 334 -20.54 48.33 36.49
C ALA A 334 -22.00 48.67 36.88
N SER A 335 -22.97 47.78 36.57
CA SER A 335 -23.71 47.00 37.61
C SER A 335 -24.98 46.28 37.09
N LEU A 336 -25.26 45.12 37.69
CA LEU A 336 -26.57 44.52 38.03
C LEU A 336 -27.57 44.02 36.94
N GLN A 337 -27.74 42.69 36.96
CA GLN A 337 -28.97 41.91 36.70
C GLN A 337 -30.15 42.35 37.63
N PRO A 338 -31.46 41.99 37.42
CA PRO A 338 -31.89 40.60 37.12
C PRO A 338 -33.22 40.30 36.36
N SER A 339 -33.37 39.01 36.02
CA SER A 339 -34.60 38.17 36.07
C SER A 339 -35.71 38.21 35.00
N ASN A 340 -36.03 36.97 34.57
CA ASN A 340 -37.33 36.35 34.28
C ASN A 340 -38.05 36.46 32.92
N ALA A 341 -38.34 35.25 32.42
CA ALA A 341 -39.00 34.85 31.18
C ALA A 341 -40.48 35.23 31.01
N THR A 342 -40.92 35.37 29.74
CA THR A 342 -42.10 34.64 29.21
C THR A 342 -42.06 34.57 27.67
N ALA A 343 -42.99 33.83 27.05
CA ALA A 343 -42.83 33.25 25.71
C ALA A 343 -43.55 33.96 24.54
N THR A 344 -43.26 33.48 23.32
CA THR A 344 -43.99 33.61 22.04
C THR A 344 -44.10 34.99 21.35
N SER A 345 -43.48 35.13 20.17
CA SER A 345 -44.17 35.24 18.87
C SER A 345 -43.18 35.52 17.73
N GLU A 346 -43.49 35.05 16.51
CA GLU A 346 -42.68 35.25 15.31
C GLU A 346 -42.62 36.73 14.87
N ARG A 347 -41.43 37.19 14.41
CA ARG A 347 -41.35 38.10 13.25
C ARG A 347 -39.96 38.13 12.60
N VAL A 348 -39.98 38.19 11.27
CA VAL A 348 -38.83 38.28 10.37
C VAL A 348 -38.10 39.63 10.52
N GLY A 349 -36.77 39.62 10.59
CA GLY A 349 -35.94 40.82 10.40
C GLY A 349 -34.51 40.73 10.95
N ASN A 350 -33.52 40.80 10.04
CA ASN A 350 -32.08 41.05 10.31
C ASN A 350 -31.34 40.15 11.32
N SER A 351 -30.80 39.03 10.83
CA SER A 351 -29.61 38.41 11.42
C SER A 351 -28.39 38.71 10.53
N ILE A 352 -27.51 39.61 10.98
CA ILE A 352 -26.15 39.69 10.45
C ILE A 352 -25.48 38.35 10.76
N SER A 353 -24.98 37.64 9.75
CA SER A 353 -24.31 36.35 9.95
C SER A 353 -23.05 36.55 10.79
N GLU A 354 -23.05 36.07 12.04
CA GLU A 354 -21.80 35.94 12.80
C GLU A 354 -20.81 35.07 11.99
N PRO A 355 -19.52 35.44 11.92
CA PRO A 355 -18.53 34.60 11.26
C PRO A 355 -18.41 33.25 11.97
N LEU A 356 -18.46 32.16 11.20
CA LEU A 356 -18.24 30.81 11.71
C LEU A 356 -16.81 30.66 12.23
N LEU A 357 -16.66 29.97 13.37
CA LEU A 357 -15.37 29.78 14.02
C LEU A 357 -14.54 28.70 13.32
N THR A 358 -13.22 28.86 13.29
CA THR A 358 -12.28 27.81 12.89
C THR A 358 -12.02 26.85 14.06
N THR A 359 -11.44 25.69 13.76
CA THR A 359 -10.95 24.73 14.77
C THR A 359 -9.95 25.38 15.75
N GLY A 360 -9.15 26.35 15.29
CA GLY A 360 -8.23 27.12 16.14
C GLY A 360 -8.98 28.02 17.14
N ASP A 361 -9.92 28.84 16.65
CA ASP A 361 -10.73 29.73 17.50
C ASP A 361 -11.50 28.95 18.59
N ALA A 362 -11.90 27.71 18.30
CA ALA A 362 -12.56 26.82 19.25
C ALA A 362 -11.61 26.36 20.37
N LEU A 363 -10.37 26.00 20.02
CA LEU A 363 -9.34 25.57 20.98
C LEU A 363 -8.84 26.71 21.87
N ASP A 364 -8.81 27.94 21.36
CA ASP A 364 -8.43 29.14 22.10
C ASP A 364 -9.54 29.55 23.08
N LYS A 365 -10.81 29.52 22.66
CA LYS A 365 -11.95 29.75 23.56
C LYS A 365 -12.08 28.67 24.61
N TYR A 366 -11.83 27.41 24.25
CA TYR A 366 -11.79 26.31 25.22
C TYR A 366 -10.64 26.45 26.22
N GLN A 367 -9.49 26.99 25.82
CA GLN A 367 -8.37 27.26 26.73
C GLN A 367 -8.79 28.21 27.88
N ILE A 368 -9.51 29.30 27.53
CA ILE A 368 -10.05 30.26 28.51
C ILE A 368 -11.07 29.58 29.44
N ILE A 369 -11.91 28.69 28.92
CA ILE A 369 -12.85 27.89 29.73
C ILE A 369 -12.10 26.97 30.68
N SER A 370 -11.06 26.28 30.21
CA SER A 370 -10.24 25.38 31.03
C SER A 370 -9.56 26.13 32.18
N GLU A 371 -8.98 27.29 31.93
CA GLU A 371 -8.33 28.11 32.98
C GLU A 371 -9.33 28.64 34.01
N LYS A 372 -10.53 29.04 33.59
CA LYS A 372 -11.62 29.38 34.52
C LYS A 372 -12.08 28.17 35.34
N LEU A 373 -12.14 26.99 34.72
CA LEU A 373 -12.57 25.77 35.40
C LEU A 373 -11.58 25.38 36.51
N GLU A 374 -10.28 25.39 36.24
CA GLU A 374 -9.25 25.10 37.25
C GLU A 374 -9.34 26.06 38.45
N ASN A 375 -9.62 27.34 38.22
CA ASN A 375 -9.83 28.31 39.30
C ASN A 375 -11.07 27.97 40.14
N LEU A 376 -12.23 27.71 39.51
CA LEU A 376 -13.47 27.35 40.22
C LEU A 376 -13.35 26.02 40.99
N VAL A 377 -12.63 25.04 40.42
CA VAL A 377 -12.33 23.75 41.08
C VAL A 377 -11.33 23.92 42.24
N SER A 378 -10.45 24.93 42.19
CA SER A 378 -9.50 25.26 43.26
C SER A 378 -10.12 26.11 44.39
N GLU A 379 -11.15 26.89 44.09
CA GLU A 379 -11.87 27.75 45.06
C GLU A 379 -13.10 27.08 45.72
N GLU A 380 -13.33 25.78 45.46
CA GLU A 380 -14.51 25.02 45.92
C GLU A 380 -15.86 25.68 45.55
N ALA A 381 -15.94 26.24 44.33
CA ALA A 381 -17.12 26.97 43.84
C ALA A 381 -18.39 26.10 43.74
N GLU A 382 -19.56 26.75 43.73
CA GLU A 382 -20.85 26.05 43.64
C GLU A 382 -20.97 25.25 42.32
N GLU A 383 -21.51 24.02 42.40
CA GLU A 383 -21.67 23.11 41.26
C GLU A 383 -22.43 23.76 40.08
N ALA A 384 -23.35 24.69 40.37
CA ALA A 384 -24.08 25.46 39.37
C ALA A 384 -23.19 26.36 38.49
N GLU A 385 -22.13 26.95 39.04
CA GLU A 385 -21.18 27.81 38.30
C GLU A 385 -20.31 26.97 37.37
N ILE A 386 -19.86 25.80 37.85
CA ILE A 386 -19.13 24.81 37.05
C ILE A 386 -20.00 24.33 35.88
N GLN A 387 -21.26 23.95 36.13
CA GLN A 387 -22.16 23.51 35.06
C GLN A 387 -22.50 24.61 34.04
N ALA A 388 -22.63 25.86 34.49
CA ALA A 388 -22.83 27.01 33.59
C ALA A 388 -21.64 27.20 32.64
N LEU A 389 -20.41 27.09 33.15
CA LEU A 389 -19.19 27.18 32.35
C LEU A 389 -19.04 26.01 31.36
N ILE A 390 -19.40 24.80 31.77
CA ILE A 390 -19.38 23.60 30.90
C ILE A 390 -20.38 23.74 29.74
N ALA A 391 -21.54 24.34 29.98
CA ALA A 391 -22.57 24.57 28.96
C ALA A 391 -22.11 25.51 27.81
N GLU A 392 -21.04 26.29 27.98
CA GLU A 392 -20.46 27.09 26.90
C GLU A 392 -19.74 26.24 25.83
N VAL A 393 -19.20 25.07 26.21
CA VAL A 393 -18.35 24.23 25.33
C VAL A 393 -19.12 23.71 24.10
N PRO A 394 -20.34 23.13 24.23
CA PRO A 394 -21.15 22.75 23.08
C PRO A 394 -21.52 23.94 22.17
N VAL A 395 -21.73 25.13 22.75
CA VAL A 395 -22.10 26.34 21.99
C VAL A 395 -20.94 26.81 21.11
N ILE A 396 -19.69 26.74 21.59
CA ILE A 396 -18.50 27.02 20.80
C ILE A 396 -18.39 26.03 19.62
N ILE A 397 -18.52 24.73 19.89
CA ILE A 397 -18.42 23.66 18.89
C ILE A 397 -19.50 23.83 17.79
N LEU A 398 -20.74 24.14 18.16
CA LEU A 398 -21.85 24.28 17.20
C LEU A 398 -21.69 25.50 16.26
N LYS A 399 -20.93 26.53 16.67
CA LYS A 399 -20.56 27.71 15.86
C LYS A 399 -19.36 27.48 14.93
N CYS A 400 -18.73 26.31 14.96
CA CYS A 400 -17.56 26.01 14.13
C CYS A 400 -17.92 25.58 12.70
N ILE A 401 -17.03 25.89 11.74
CA ILE A 401 -17.13 25.43 10.33
C ILE A 401 -17.13 23.90 10.25
N SER A 402 -16.24 23.26 11.02
CA SER A 402 -16.05 21.81 11.07
C SER A 402 -16.37 21.30 12.48
N ARG A 403 -17.65 20.96 12.73
CA ARG A 403 -18.15 20.65 14.08
C ARG A 403 -17.50 19.42 14.70
N ASP A 404 -17.40 18.31 13.97
CA ASP A 404 -16.80 17.08 14.48
C ASP A 404 -15.28 17.22 14.71
N GLU A 405 -14.59 18.02 13.88
CA GLU A 405 -13.16 18.31 14.04
C GLU A 405 -12.89 19.17 15.27
N ALA A 406 -13.66 20.25 15.44
CA ALA A 406 -13.60 21.09 16.65
C ALA A 406 -13.99 20.31 17.91
N ALA A 407 -15.03 19.47 17.84
CA ALA A 407 -15.43 18.59 18.95
C ALA A 407 -14.31 17.62 19.35
N LEU A 408 -13.67 16.94 18.38
CA LEU A 408 -12.57 16.03 18.65
C LEU A 408 -11.34 16.76 19.20
N ALA A 409 -10.98 17.91 18.65
CA ALA A 409 -9.83 18.69 19.11
C ALA A 409 -10.00 19.22 20.54
N VAL A 410 -11.19 19.76 20.86
CA VAL A 410 -11.54 20.20 22.22
C VAL A 410 -11.61 19.01 23.18
N ALA A 411 -12.22 17.90 22.76
CA ALA A 411 -12.29 16.69 23.58
C ALA A 411 -10.93 16.05 23.86
N GLN A 412 -9.93 16.19 22.96
CA GLN A 412 -8.56 15.74 23.23
C GLN A 412 -7.91 16.53 24.38
N LYS A 413 -8.12 17.86 24.45
CA LYS A 413 -7.68 18.66 25.60
C LYS A 413 -8.41 18.22 26.88
N ALA A 414 -9.74 18.12 26.85
CA ALA A 414 -10.54 17.70 28.00
C ALA A 414 -10.17 16.28 28.51
N PHE A 415 -9.93 15.34 27.60
CA PHE A 415 -9.49 13.98 27.94
C PHE A 415 -8.08 13.94 28.54
N LYS A 416 -7.17 14.85 28.12
CA LYS A 416 -5.87 14.99 28.76
C LYS A 416 -6.01 15.55 30.18
N GLY A 417 -6.77 16.63 30.35
CA GLY A 417 -7.03 17.30 31.65
C GLY A 417 -7.60 16.35 32.71
N LEU A 418 -8.44 15.40 32.30
CA LEU A 418 -8.99 14.32 33.14
C LEU A 418 -7.94 13.58 33.99
N TYR A 419 -6.70 13.45 33.50
CA TYR A 419 -5.60 12.77 34.20
C TYR A 419 -4.61 13.72 34.90
N GLU A 420 -4.75 15.04 34.74
CA GLU A 420 -3.80 16.02 35.29
C GLU A 420 -3.99 16.22 36.81
N ASN A 421 -5.22 16.05 37.32
CA ASN A 421 -5.53 16.01 38.75
C ASN A 421 -6.54 14.89 39.09
N ALA A 422 -6.18 13.65 38.74
CA ALA A 422 -7.04 12.47 38.89
C ALA A 422 -7.48 12.16 40.34
N THR A 423 -6.84 12.78 41.34
CA THR A 423 -7.16 12.63 42.77
C THR A 423 -8.28 13.56 43.25
N ASN A 424 -8.61 14.62 42.50
CA ASN A 424 -9.68 15.54 42.85
C ASN A 424 -10.99 15.09 42.18
N SER A 425 -12.01 14.73 42.96
CA SER A 425 -13.29 14.26 42.44
C SER A 425 -14.10 15.34 41.71
N ALA A 426 -13.98 16.61 42.11
CA ALA A 426 -14.62 17.72 41.42
C ALA A 426 -13.95 17.98 40.06
N HIS A 427 -12.62 17.93 40.01
CA HIS A 427 -11.83 18.01 38.77
C HIS A 427 -12.24 16.95 37.73
N VAL A 428 -12.23 15.68 38.17
CA VAL A 428 -12.59 14.54 37.33
C VAL A 428 -14.07 14.62 36.93
N GLY A 429 -14.97 14.99 37.85
CA GLY A 429 -16.39 15.19 37.57
C GLY A 429 -16.65 16.26 36.50
N ALA A 430 -15.99 17.42 36.61
CA ALA A 430 -16.12 18.49 35.63
C ALA A 430 -15.58 18.10 34.25
N HIS A 431 -14.42 17.45 34.18
CA HIS A 431 -13.86 16.96 32.92
C HIS A 431 -14.73 15.88 32.27
N LEU A 432 -15.32 14.96 33.05
CA LEU A 432 -16.31 13.99 32.54
C LEU A 432 -17.56 14.70 32.02
N ALA A 433 -18.07 15.72 32.72
CA ALA A 433 -19.23 16.50 32.27
C ALA A 433 -18.95 17.30 30.99
N ILE A 434 -17.74 17.83 30.80
CA ILE A 434 -17.31 18.41 29.50
C ILE A 434 -17.38 17.36 28.40
N LEU A 435 -16.79 16.18 28.60
CA LEU A 435 -16.79 15.11 27.60
C LEU A 435 -18.23 14.64 27.29
N SER A 436 -19.12 14.54 28.29
CA SER A 436 -20.56 14.30 28.10
C SER A 436 -21.26 15.40 27.29
N SER A 437 -20.94 16.67 27.53
CA SER A 437 -21.50 17.78 26.74
C SER A 437 -21.07 17.72 25.26
N ILE A 438 -19.85 17.25 24.99
CA ILE A 438 -19.31 17.10 23.62
C ILE A 438 -19.93 15.90 22.90
N ARG A 439 -20.18 14.79 23.60
CA ARG A 439 -20.91 13.61 23.09
C ARG A 439 -22.25 13.99 22.49
N ASP A 440 -22.97 14.91 23.13
CA ASP A 440 -24.32 15.29 22.70
C ASP A 440 -24.32 16.15 21.41
N VAL A 441 -23.16 16.73 21.02
CA VAL A 441 -22.98 17.49 19.77
C VAL A 441 -22.14 16.79 18.70
N SER A 442 -21.37 15.73 19.02
CA SER A 442 -20.61 14.93 18.04
C SER A 442 -20.85 13.43 18.18
N LYS A 443 -21.38 12.83 17.11
CA LYS A 443 -21.68 11.38 17.04
C LYS A 443 -20.44 10.50 16.84
N LEU A 444 -19.30 11.09 16.47
CA LEU A 444 -18.04 10.36 16.25
C LEU A 444 -17.19 10.28 17.53
N PHE A 445 -17.41 11.18 18.48
CA PHE A 445 -16.57 11.36 19.66
C PHE A 445 -16.40 10.10 20.53
N VAL A 446 -17.49 9.41 20.91
CA VAL A 446 -17.45 8.24 21.81
C VAL A 446 -16.52 7.14 21.30
N LYS A 447 -16.49 6.91 19.98
CA LYS A 447 -15.63 5.91 19.36
C LYS A 447 -14.15 6.30 19.46
N GLU A 448 -13.84 7.55 19.20
CA GLU A 448 -12.47 8.04 19.23
C GLU A 448 -11.96 8.12 20.68
N LEU A 449 -12.79 8.54 21.64
CA LEU A 449 -12.48 8.49 23.07
C LEU A 449 -12.19 7.06 23.56
N THR A 450 -13.02 6.09 23.14
CA THR A 450 -12.78 4.67 23.45
C THR A 450 -11.42 4.21 22.93
N SER A 451 -11.04 4.67 21.74
CA SER A 451 -9.71 4.42 21.17
C SER A 451 -8.61 5.08 21.99
N TRP A 452 -8.77 6.34 22.42
CA TRP A 452 -7.77 7.04 23.24
C TRP A 452 -7.54 6.36 24.59
N VAL A 453 -8.59 5.82 25.22
CA VAL A 453 -8.46 5.00 26.45
C VAL A 453 -7.72 3.68 26.16
N ILE A 454 -8.15 2.94 25.13
CA ILE A 454 -7.55 1.65 24.75
C ILE A 454 -6.04 1.76 24.43
N TYR A 455 -5.64 2.82 23.73
CA TYR A 455 -4.26 3.03 23.28
C TYR A 455 -3.42 3.95 24.18
N SER A 456 -3.94 4.39 25.32
CA SER A 456 -3.17 5.14 26.32
C SER A 456 -2.08 4.31 27.01
N ASP A 457 -1.18 4.95 27.73
CA ASP A 457 -0.17 4.30 28.58
C ASP A 457 -0.82 3.57 29.78
N GLU A 458 -0.14 2.58 30.38
CA GLU A 458 -0.74 1.71 31.41
C GLU A 458 -1.31 2.48 32.62
N GLU A 459 -0.65 3.54 33.08
CA GLU A 459 -1.11 4.37 34.21
C GLU A 459 -2.47 5.03 33.96
N ARG A 460 -2.75 5.42 32.71
CA ARG A 460 -4.03 6.02 32.31
C ARG A 460 -5.07 4.94 32.02
N LYS A 461 -4.67 3.91 31.27
CA LYS A 461 -5.51 2.77 30.87
C LYS A 461 -6.09 1.99 32.04
N PHE A 462 -5.32 1.88 33.12
CA PHE A 462 -5.71 1.17 34.34
C PHE A 462 -6.14 2.13 35.48
N ASN A 463 -6.43 3.40 35.18
CA ASN A 463 -7.06 4.29 36.15
C ASN A 463 -8.53 3.87 36.37
N LYS A 464 -8.76 3.25 37.52
CA LYS A 464 -10.05 2.66 37.92
C LYS A 464 -11.17 3.70 37.97
N ASP A 465 -10.97 4.78 38.71
CA ASP A 465 -12.04 5.72 39.06
C ASP A 465 -12.45 6.55 37.84
N ILE A 466 -11.47 6.95 37.01
CA ILE A 466 -11.72 7.55 35.70
C ILE A 466 -12.46 6.57 34.78
N THR A 467 -12.05 5.30 34.71
CA THR A 467 -12.76 4.30 33.88
C THR A 467 -14.20 4.12 34.32
N VAL A 468 -14.47 3.99 35.62
CA VAL A 468 -15.84 3.89 36.15
C VAL A 468 -16.66 5.15 35.85
N GLY A 469 -16.06 6.34 35.93
CA GLY A 469 -16.69 7.59 35.52
C GLY A 469 -17.05 7.63 34.03
N LEU A 470 -16.11 7.28 33.16
CA LEU A 470 -16.33 7.20 31.70
C LEU A 470 -17.41 6.18 31.31
N ILE A 471 -17.50 5.05 32.02
CA ILE A 471 -18.56 4.05 31.86
C ILE A 471 -19.93 4.63 32.26
N ARG A 472 -20.04 5.23 33.45
CA ARG A 472 -21.30 5.80 33.96
C ARG A 472 -21.82 6.98 33.15
N SER A 473 -20.91 7.76 32.54
CA SER A 473 -21.25 8.85 31.64
C SER A 473 -21.56 8.41 30.19
N GLU A 474 -21.60 7.09 29.91
CA GLU A 474 -21.79 6.49 28.58
C GLU A 474 -20.78 7.03 27.53
N LEU A 475 -19.54 7.31 27.97
CA LEU A 475 -18.49 7.87 27.14
C LEU A 475 -17.61 6.80 26.47
N LEU A 476 -17.79 5.53 26.85
CA LEU A 476 -17.11 4.38 26.26
C LEU A 476 -18.07 3.51 25.45
N ASN A 477 -17.63 3.09 24.27
CA ASN A 477 -18.22 1.98 23.54
C ASN A 477 -17.88 0.67 24.28
N LEU A 478 -18.75 0.29 25.22
CA LEU A 478 -18.55 -0.87 26.09
C LEU A 478 -18.32 -2.17 25.30
N ALA A 479 -18.97 -2.37 24.16
CA ALA A 479 -18.76 -3.56 23.32
C ALA A 479 -17.31 -3.67 22.80
N GLU A 480 -16.70 -2.54 22.42
CA GLU A 480 -15.31 -2.47 21.94
C GLU A 480 -14.30 -2.59 23.09
N TYR A 481 -14.56 -1.87 24.19
CA TYR A 481 -13.74 -1.92 25.41
C TYR A 481 -13.72 -3.32 26.05
N ASN A 482 -14.88 -3.98 26.15
CA ASN A 482 -15.04 -5.35 26.65
C ASN A 482 -14.15 -6.35 25.89
N VAL A 483 -14.22 -6.35 24.56
CA VAL A 483 -13.42 -7.26 23.71
C VAL A 483 -11.93 -6.95 23.79
N HIS A 484 -11.55 -5.67 23.90
CA HIS A 484 -10.15 -5.29 24.06
C HIS A 484 -9.58 -5.76 25.42
N MET A 485 -10.27 -5.44 26.53
CA MET A 485 -9.83 -5.81 27.87
C MET A 485 -9.78 -7.34 28.06
N ALA A 486 -10.75 -8.08 27.51
CA ALA A 486 -10.75 -9.55 27.56
C ALA A 486 -9.51 -10.17 26.87
N LYS A 487 -8.99 -9.54 25.80
CA LYS A 487 -7.73 -9.94 25.15
C LYS A 487 -6.51 -9.51 25.95
N LEU A 488 -6.53 -8.31 26.53
CA LEU A 488 -5.40 -7.71 27.26
C LEU A 488 -5.02 -8.50 28.52
N LEU A 489 -5.98 -9.22 29.12
CA LEU A 489 -5.73 -10.21 30.19
C LEU A 489 -4.73 -11.31 29.79
N ASP A 490 -4.64 -11.62 28.49
CA ASP A 490 -3.73 -12.62 27.91
C ASP A 490 -3.75 -13.96 28.69
N ALA A 491 -4.97 -14.44 28.95
CA ALA A 491 -5.25 -15.62 29.76
C ALA A 491 -4.50 -15.62 31.13
N GLY A 492 -4.44 -14.46 31.79
CA GLY A 492 -3.82 -14.26 33.10
C GLY A 492 -2.30 -14.06 33.08
N ARG A 493 -1.67 -13.93 31.90
CA ARG A 493 -0.23 -13.57 31.81
C ARG A 493 0.00 -12.09 32.14
N ASN A 494 -0.94 -11.22 31.80
CA ASN A 494 -0.87 -9.79 32.15
C ASN A 494 -1.44 -9.56 33.57
N LYS A 495 -0.56 -9.37 34.55
CA LYS A 495 -0.96 -9.19 35.96
C LYS A 495 -1.67 -7.87 36.22
N SER A 496 -1.13 -6.74 35.74
CA SER A 496 -1.71 -5.41 35.93
C SER A 496 -3.11 -5.31 35.31
N ALA A 497 -3.28 -5.81 34.08
CA ALA A 497 -4.60 -5.88 33.45
C ALA A 497 -5.58 -6.81 34.20
N THR A 498 -5.09 -7.90 34.80
CA THR A 498 -5.93 -8.83 35.59
C THR A 498 -6.37 -8.20 36.91
N GLU A 499 -5.45 -7.60 37.66
CA GLU A 499 -5.75 -6.89 38.91
C GLU A 499 -6.72 -5.71 38.68
N PHE A 500 -6.49 -4.92 37.62
CA PHE A 500 -7.40 -3.87 37.18
C PHE A 500 -8.79 -4.40 36.82
N ALA A 501 -8.87 -5.44 35.98
CA ALA A 501 -10.16 -6.01 35.57
C ALA A 501 -10.97 -6.57 36.74
N VAL A 502 -10.29 -7.21 37.71
CA VAL A 502 -10.92 -7.69 38.95
C VAL A 502 -11.46 -6.51 39.77
N SER A 503 -10.66 -5.47 39.97
CA SER A 503 -11.06 -4.26 40.73
C SER A 503 -12.20 -3.48 40.04
N LEU A 504 -12.19 -3.43 38.70
CA LEU A 504 -13.25 -2.82 37.89
C LEU A 504 -14.56 -3.60 38.00
N ILE A 505 -14.54 -4.92 37.77
CA ILE A 505 -15.74 -5.77 37.88
C ILE A 505 -16.29 -5.78 39.32
N GLN A 506 -15.44 -5.84 40.36
CA GLN A 506 -15.88 -5.69 41.75
C GLN A 506 -16.66 -4.38 41.97
N THR A 507 -16.17 -3.29 41.41
CA THR A 507 -16.76 -1.96 41.61
C THR A 507 -18.05 -1.79 40.82
N LEU A 508 -18.11 -2.29 39.59
CA LEU A 508 -19.32 -2.27 38.77
C LEU A 508 -20.39 -3.23 39.32
N VAL A 509 -20.03 -4.41 39.83
CA VAL A 509 -20.99 -5.32 40.50
C VAL A 509 -21.64 -4.66 41.72
N ILE A 510 -20.87 -3.90 42.51
CA ILE A 510 -21.38 -3.21 43.71
C ILE A 510 -22.19 -1.96 43.36
N SER A 511 -21.83 -1.22 42.30
CA SER A 511 -22.38 0.13 42.06
C SER A 511 -23.30 0.27 40.84
N ASP A 512 -23.13 -0.54 39.80
CA ASP A 512 -24.03 -0.59 38.63
C ASP A 512 -24.02 -1.97 37.97
N SER A 513 -24.78 -2.90 38.57
CA SER A 513 -24.82 -4.29 38.15
C SER A 513 -25.44 -4.51 36.76
N ARG A 514 -26.04 -3.48 36.14
CA ARG A 514 -26.64 -3.56 34.79
C ARG A 514 -25.56 -3.60 33.72
N VAL A 515 -24.51 -2.78 33.88
CA VAL A 515 -23.39 -2.68 32.94
C VAL A 515 -22.62 -4.00 32.80
N ILE A 516 -22.66 -4.86 33.82
CA ILE A 516 -21.99 -6.18 33.80
C ILE A 516 -22.43 -7.05 32.62
N SER A 517 -23.70 -6.97 32.17
CA SER A 517 -24.16 -7.74 31.01
C SER A 517 -23.49 -7.32 29.69
N GLU A 518 -23.02 -6.08 29.59
CA GLU A 518 -22.27 -5.58 28.42
C GLU A 518 -20.78 -5.94 28.47
N LEU A 519 -20.27 -6.36 29.65
CA LEU A 519 -18.88 -6.74 29.91
C LEU A 519 -18.65 -8.27 29.89
N GLN A 520 -19.55 -9.02 29.24
CA GLN A 520 -19.54 -10.50 29.29
C GLN A 520 -18.23 -11.15 28.83
N ASN A 521 -17.57 -10.68 27.75
CA ASN A 521 -16.29 -11.24 27.31
C ASN A 521 -15.18 -11.10 28.37
N LEU A 522 -15.16 -9.98 29.10
CA LEU A 522 -14.23 -9.73 30.20
C LEU A 522 -14.52 -10.65 31.40
N VAL A 523 -15.80 -10.82 31.75
CA VAL A 523 -16.26 -11.76 32.79
C VAL A 523 -15.90 -13.21 32.42
N ASP A 524 -16.06 -13.62 31.15
CA ASP A 524 -15.70 -14.97 30.68
C ASP A 524 -14.19 -15.19 30.57
N ALA A 525 -13.41 -14.15 30.27
CA ALA A 525 -11.95 -14.22 30.33
C ALA A 525 -11.46 -14.37 31.78
N LEU A 526 -12.03 -13.63 32.73
CA LEU A 526 -11.79 -13.82 34.16
C LEU A 526 -12.25 -15.21 34.64
N ALA A 527 -13.39 -15.72 34.14
CA ALA A 527 -13.85 -17.08 34.46
C ALA A 527 -12.87 -18.17 34.02
N LYS A 528 -12.25 -18.02 32.85
CA LYS A 528 -11.20 -18.95 32.36
C LYS A 528 -9.91 -18.88 33.20
N ILE A 529 -9.62 -17.73 33.81
CA ILE A 529 -8.51 -17.59 34.76
C ILE A 529 -8.89 -18.22 36.11
N ALA A 530 -10.11 -17.98 36.59
CA ALA A 530 -10.66 -18.53 37.81
C ALA A 530 -10.76 -20.07 37.80
N ALA A 531 -10.98 -20.69 36.63
CA ALA A 531 -11.06 -22.14 36.47
C ALA A 531 -9.68 -22.87 36.53
N ARG A 532 -8.56 -22.15 36.65
CA ARG A 532 -7.23 -22.78 36.70
C ARG A 532 -6.86 -23.30 38.10
N PRO A 533 -6.09 -24.40 38.21
CA PRO A 533 -5.56 -24.86 39.50
C PRO A 533 -4.69 -23.77 40.15
N GLY A 534 -5.01 -23.41 41.39
CA GLY A 534 -4.27 -22.39 42.16
C GLY A 534 -4.73 -20.95 42.00
N SER A 535 -5.91 -20.70 41.40
CA SER A 535 -6.55 -19.37 41.39
C SER A 535 -7.17 -19.02 42.77
N PRO A 536 -7.32 -17.72 43.12
CA PRO A 536 -7.95 -17.32 44.39
C PRO A 536 -9.46 -17.61 44.41
N GLU A 537 -9.97 -18.13 45.52
CA GLU A 537 -11.42 -18.37 45.72
C GLU A 537 -12.26 -17.08 45.57
N SER A 538 -11.71 -15.93 45.99
CA SER A 538 -12.35 -14.62 45.81
C SER A 538 -12.58 -14.22 44.35
N LEU A 539 -11.75 -14.72 43.42
CA LEU A 539 -11.95 -14.52 41.98
C LEU A 539 -13.07 -15.42 41.44
N GLN A 540 -13.18 -16.65 41.94
CA GLN A 540 -14.27 -17.57 41.58
C GLN A 540 -15.61 -17.01 42.04
N GLN A 541 -15.71 -16.56 43.30
CA GLN A 541 -16.90 -15.90 43.86
C GLN A 541 -17.29 -14.64 43.07
N LEU A 542 -16.32 -13.77 42.71
CA LEU A 542 -16.58 -12.59 41.90
C LEU A 542 -17.19 -12.95 40.53
N VAL A 543 -16.66 -13.98 39.87
CA VAL A 543 -17.14 -14.45 38.56
C VAL A 543 -18.55 -15.01 38.66
N GLU A 544 -18.89 -15.76 39.72
CA GLU A 544 -20.25 -16.26 39.94
C GLU A 544 -21.26 -15.13 40.16
N ILE A 545 -20.90 -14.12 40.96
CA ILE A 545 -21.75 -12.94 41.20
C ILE A 545 -21.92 -12.13 39.89
N ALA A 546 -20.84 -11.91 39.14
CA ALA A 546 -20.89 -11.18 37.87
C ALA A 546 -21.72 -11.92 36.79
N LYS A 547 -21.72 -13.26 36.79
CA LYS A 547 -22.54 -14.07 35.87
C LYS A 547 -24.02 -14.13 36.23
N ASN A 548 -24.38 -13.92 37.50
CA ASN A 548 -25.77 -13.93 37.97
C ASN A 548 -26.12 -12.68 38.81
N PRO A 549 -26.15 -11.46 38.22
CA PRO A 549 -26.35 -10.22 38.98
C PRO A 549 -27.67 -10.16 39.77
N GLY A 550 -28.70 -10.90 39.33
CA GLY A 550 -30.03 -10.91 39.95
C GLY A 550 -30.21 -11.86 41.13
N ALA A 551 -29.26 -12.75 41.44
CA ALA A 551 -29.47 -13.82 42.42
C ALA A 551 -28.91 -13.52 43.83
N ASN A 552 -27.81 -12.77 43.95
CA ASN A 552 -26.96 -12.78 45.15
C ASN A 552 -26.76 -11.40 45.83
N ALA A 553 -27.72 -10.49 45.70
CA ALA A 553 -27.66 -9.16 46.34
C ALA A 553 -27.60 -9.18 47.90
N ALA A 554 -27.83 -10.34 48.53
CA ALA A 554 -27.86 -10.50 49.99
C ALA A 554 -26.55 -11.05 50.61
N ALA A 555 -25.53 -11.42 49.81
CA ALA A 555 -24.36 -12.18 50.29
C ALA A 555 -23.07 -11.35 50.51
N LEU A 556 -23.06 -10.06 50.18
CA LEU A 556 -21.83 -9.25 50.05
C LEU A 556 -21.36 -8.54 51.35
N SER A 557 -21.93 -8.84 52.51
CA SER A 557 -21.67 -8.11 53.77
C SER A 557 -20.69 -8.77 54.75
N SER A 558 -20.08 -9.93 54.43
CA SER A 558 -19.28 -10.67 55.41
C SER A 558 -18.08 -11.47 54.87
N VAL A 559 -17.04 -10.80 54.37
CA VAL A 559 -15.65 -11.35 54.39
C VAL A 559 -14.66 -10.26 54.76
N SER A 560 -13.97 -10.43 55.89
CA SER A 560 -12.85 -9.57 56.32
C SER A 560 -11.53 -10.31 56.16
N PHE A 561 -10.45 -9.58 55.89
CA PHE A 561 -9.10 -10.14 55.74
C PHE A 561 -8.58 -10.77 57.05
N GLY A 562 -8.04 -11.99 57.00
CA GLY A 562 -7.43 -12.65 58.17
C GLY A 562 -6.68 -13.96 57.87
N LYS A 563 -5.35 -13.91 58.07
CA LYS A 563 -4.29 -14.94 58.24
C LYS A 563 -4.64 -16.43 58.45
N GLU A 564 -3.69 -17.28 57.98
CA GLU A 564 -3.07 -18.50 58.57
C GLU A 564 -3.97 -19.48 59.41
N ASP A 565 -3.86 -20.81 59.34
CA ASP A 565 -2.64 -21.63 59.24
C ASP A 565 -2.92 -23.13 58.92
N SER A 566 -1.87 -23.83 58.48
CA SER A 566 -1.54 -25.27 58.55
C SER A 566 -2.52 -26.31 59.14
N ASN A 567 -2.88 -27.34 58.35
CA ASN A 567 -2.50 -28.77 58.56
C ASN A 567 -3.18 -29.68 57.49
N LYS A 568 -2.48 -30.48 56.65
CA LYS A 568 -1.71 -31.72 56.92
C LYS A 568 -2.60 -33.00 57.02
N GLN A 569 -2.51 -33.84 55.99
CA GLN A 569 -2.35 -35.33 55.98
C GLN A 569 -3.11 -35.99 54.81
N SER A 570 -2.42 -36.42 53.75
CA SER A 570 -1.84 -37.77 53.58
C SER A 570 -2.71 -38.64 52.64
N ARG A 571 -2.20 -39.63 51.88
CA ARG A 571 -0.87 -40.27 51.88
C ARG A 571 -0.63 -41.02 50.54
N ASP A 572 0.64 -41.07 50.09
CA ASP A 572 1.34 -42.18 49.37
C ASP A 572 0.63 -43.02 48.27
N LYS A 573 1.22 -43.41 47.13
CA LYS A 573 2.60 -43.36 46.57
C LYS A 573 2.51 -43.47 45.03
N LYS A 574 3.31 -42.79 44.19
CA LYS A 574 4.76 -42.99 43.87
C LYS A 574 5.00 -44.31 43.11
N ILE A 575 5.74 -44.46 42.01
CA ILE A 575 7.00 -43.84 41.48
C ILE A 575 6.92 -43.85 39.91
N ALA A 576 7.16 -42.76 39.16
CA ALA A 576 8.38 -42.37 38.37
C ALA A 576 9.02 -43.51 37.51
N VAL A 577 9.69 -43.33 36.35
CA VAL A 577 10.59 -42.29 35.78
C VAL A 577 10.47 -42.41 34.22
N THR A 578 10.67 -41.43 33.31
CA THR A 578 11.96 -40.81 32.87
C THR A 578 11.77 -39.74 31.76
N ALA A 579 12.69 -38.76 31.71
CA ALA A 579 13.20 -38.02 30.54
C ALA A 579 12.25 -37.18 29.64
N THR A 580 12.32 -35.86 29.83
CA THR A 580 11.98 -34.83 28.84
C THR A 580 13.09 -34.63 27.81
N GLY A 581 12.75 -34.70 26.53
CA GLY A 581 13.57 -34.19 25.41
C GLY A 581 12.79 -33.14 24.63
N THR A 582 13.47 -32.06 24.22
CA THR A 582 12.90 -30.91 23.49
C THR A 582 12.17 -31.26 22.20
N ARG A 583 10.88 -30.89 22.12
CA ARG A 583 10.22 -30.48 20.87
C ARG A 583 8.95 -29.68 21.17
N GLU A 584 8.88 -28.42 20.71
CA GLU A 584 7.66 -27.63 20.73
C GLU A 584 6.77 -28.02 19.53
N ASP A 585 5.90 -29.02 19.70
CA ASP A 585 4.81 -29.27 18.75
C ASP A 585 3.55 -28.50 19.21
N TYR A 586 3.21 -27.42 18.50
CA TYR A 586 1.91 -26.75 18.62
C TYR A 586 0.81 -27.61 17.96
N GLY A 587 0.38 -28.63 18.68
CA GLY A 587 -0.72 -29.52 18.29
C GLY A 587 -1.93 -29.39 19.22
N VAL A 588 -2.63 -28.25 19.19
CA VAL A 588 -3.96 -28.17 19.82
C VAL A 588 -4.96 -28.89 18.92
N SER A 589 -5.05 -30.21 19.09
CA SER A 589 -6.13 -30.99 18.53
C SER A 589 -7.41 -30.69 19.32
N GLU A 590 -8.17 -29.70 18.89
CA GLU A 590 -9.56 -29.53 19.36
C GLU A 590 -10.34 -30.79 18.98
N CYS A 591 -10.69 -31.59 19.99
CA CYS A 591 -11.54 -32.75 19.82
C CYS A 591 -12.98 -32.27 19.54
N ILE A 592 -13.26 -31.97 18.28
CA ILE A 592 -14.60 -31.66 17.79
C ILE A 592 -15.44 -32.94 17.90
N GLU A 593 -16.49 -32.93 18.71
CA GLU A 593 -17.46 -34.04 18.72
C GLU A 593 -18.00 -34.26 17.30
N PRO A 594 -18.02 -35.51 16.79
CA PRO A 594 -18.43 -35.78 15.42
C PRO A 594 -19.91 -35.43 15.23
N ASP A 595 -20.19 -34.50 14.31
CA ASP A 595 -21.57 -34.08 14.00
C ASP A 595 -22.49 -35.28 13.80
N SER A 596 -23.62 -35.31 14.51
CA SER A 596 -24.60 -36.40 14.46
C SER A 596 -25.07 -36.66 13.02
N ALA A 597 -25.32 -37.94 12.70
CA ALA A 597 -25.71 -38.35 11.33
C ALA A 597 -26.97 -37.61 10.84
N SER A 598 -27.96 -37.42 11.72
CA SER A 598 -29.19 -36.67 11.44
C SER A 598 -28.91 -35.20 11.10
N PHE A 599 -27.99 -34.53 11.80
CA PHE A 599 -27.60 -33.15 11.46
C PHE A 599 -26.90 -33.07 10.10
N ARG A 600 -26.00 -34.02 9.79
CA ARG A 600 -25.32 -34.06 8.47
C ARG A 600 -26.33 -34.20 7.33
N GLU A 601 -27.30 -35.10 7.48
CA GLU A 601 -28.36 -35.32 6.50
C GLU A 601 -29.28 -34.09 6.37
N GLN A 602 -29.66 -33.46 7.48
CA GLN A 602 -30.42 -32.20 7.50
C GLN A 602 -29.72 -31.09 6.70
N VAL A 603 -28.42 -30.86 6.93
CA VAL A 603 -27.66 -29.84 6.18
C VAL A 603 -27.53 -30.19 4.71
N SER A 604 -27.34 -31.46 4.37
CA SER A 604 -27.32 -31.92 2.97
C SER A 604 -28.65 -31.69 2.25
N MET A 605 -29.78 -31.97 2.92
CA MET A 605 -31.12 -31.73 2.36
C MET A 605 -31.41 -30.24 2.17
N LEU A 606 -31.04 -29.39 3.14
CA LEU A 606 -31.14 -27.93 3.01
C LEU A 606 -30.28 -27.40 1.85
N PHE A 607 -29.05 -27.89 1.71
CA PHE A 607 -28.19 -27.46 0.61
C PHE A 607 -28.70 -27.89 -0.76
N ALA A 608 -29.27 -29.10 -0.86
CA ALA A 608 -29.94 -29.58 -2.07
C ALA A 608 -31.20 -28.75 -2.41
N GLU A 609 -31.99 -28.33 -1.42
CA GLU A 609 -33.14 -27.46 -1.66
C GLU A 609 -32.71 -26.07 -2.14
N TRP A 610 -31.69 -25.48 -1.52
CA TRP A 610 -31.11 -24.21 -2.00
C TRP A 610 -30.57 -24.30 -3.42
N TYR A 611 -29.93 -25.41 -3.78
CA TYR A 611 -29.50 -25.69 -5.16
C TYR A 611 -30.69 -25.65 -6.11
N ARG A 612 -31.80 -26.35 -5.79
CA ARG A 612 -33.01 -26.35 -6.62
C ARG A 612 -33.63 -24.96 -6.75
N ILE A 613 -33.66 -24.16 -5.68
CA ILE A 613 -34.12 -22.77 -5.72
C ILE A 613 -33.26 -21.94 -6.68
N CYS A 614 -31.94 -22.17 -6.71
CA CYS A 614 -31.01 -21.44 -7.59
C CYS A 614 -31.11 -21.83 -9.07
N GLU A 615 -31.49 -23.07 -9.38
CA GLU A 615 -31.65 -23.57 -10.75
C GLU A 615 -32.93 -23.06 -11.44
N ILE A 616 -33.93 -22.59 -10.69
CA ILE A 616 -35.19 -22.09 -11.26
C ILE A 616 -34.93 -20.79 -12.06
N PRO A 617 -35.15 -20.78 -13.39
CA PRO A 617 -34.92 -19.59 -14.20
C PRO A 617 -35.90 -18.48 -13.79
N GLY A 618 -35.36 -17.35 -13.33
CA GLY A 618 -36.17 -16.24 -12.82
C GLY A 618 -36.56 -16.35 -11.34
N ALA A 619 -35.84 -17.13 -10.52
CA ALA A 619 -35.98 -17.10 -9.07
C ALA A 619 -35.85 -15.66 -8.51
N ASN A 620 -36.95 -15.12 -8.01
CA ASN A 620 -37.03 -13.74 -7.51
C ASN A 620 -36.36 -13.60 -6.13
N ASP A 621 -35.88 -12.39 -5.81
CA ASP A 621 -35.33 -12.03 -4.50
C ASP A 621 -36.26 -12.42 -3.32
N ALA A 622 -37.59 -12.40 -3.53
CA ALA A 622 -38.56 -12.85 -2.54
C ALA A 622 -38.45 -14.35 -2.19
N THR A 623 -38.14 -15.22 -3.15
CA THR A 623 -37.95 -16.66 -2.92
C THR A 623 -36.67 -16.91 -2.13
N HIS A 624 -35.59 -16.20 -2.47
CA HIS A 624 -34.36 -16.23 -1.68
C HIS A 624 -34.61 -15.74 -0.25
N ALA A 625 -35.28 -14.59 -0.08
CA ALA A 625 -35.60 -14.03 1.23
C ALA A 625 -36.46 -14.97 2.10
N HIS A 626 -37.47 -15.63 1.53
CA HIS A 626 -38.29 -16.63 2.23
C HIS A 626 -37.44 -17.81 2.72
N TYR A 627 -36.53 -18.31 1.88
CA TYR A 627 -35.64 -19.41 2.26
C TYR A 627 -34.65 -18.99 3.37
N ILE A 628 -34.11 -17.76 3.33
CA ILE A 628 -33.27 -17.23 4.41
C ILE A 628 -34.07 -17.06 5.71
N LEU A 629 -35.32 -16.61 5.64
CA LEU A 629 -36.21 -16.52 6.81
C LEU A 629 -36.43 -17.89 7.45
N GLN A 630 -36.68 -18.93 6.64
CA GLN A 630 -36.84 -20.31 7.09
C GLN A 630 -35.55 -20.86 7.74
N LEU A 631 -34.37 -20.58 7.17
CA LEU A 631 -33.08 -20.92 7.78
C LEU A 631 -32.83 -20.18 9.11
N ASN A 632 -33.31 -18.94 9.24
CA ASN A 632 -33.20 -18.21 10.50
C ASN A 632 -34.14 -18.81 11.57
N GLN A 633 -35.37 -19.12 11.19
CA GLN A 633 -36.37 -19.75 12.07
C GLN A 633 -35.95 -21.15 12.56
N SER A 634 -35.21 -21.92 11.74
CA SER A 634 -34.64 -23.20 12.17
C SER A 634 -33.48 -23.07 13.18
N GLY A 635 -33.05 -21.84 13.49
CA GLY A 635 -31.99 -21.54 14.45
C GLY A 635 -30.57 -21.67 13.90
N LEU A 636 -30.39 -22.09 12.66
CA LEU A 636 -29.08 -22.34 12.05
C LEU A 636 -28.26 -21.05 11.80
N LEU A 637 -28.88 -19.87 11.88
CA LEU A 637 -28.23 -18.57 11.60
C LEU A 637 -28.06 -17.66 12.83
N LYS A 638 -28.21 -18.20 14.05
CA LYS A 638 -28.05 -17.47 15.33
C LYS A 638 -26.60 -17.00 15.60
N GLY A 639 -25.63 -17.55 14.89
CA GLY A 639 -24.20 -17.28 15.11
C GLY A 639 -23.64 -17.97 16.37
N ASP A 640 -24.29 -19.01 16.85
CA ASP A 640 -23.80 -19.90 17.91
C ASP A 640 -22.97 -21.05 17.31
N GLU A 641 -22.59 -22.02 18.15
CA GLU A 641 -21.84 -23.21 17.71
C GLU A 641 -22.62 -24.02 16.63
N THR A 642 -23.95 -24.01 16.64
CA THR A 642 -24.77 -24.68 15.62
C THR A 642 -24.63 -24.00 14.26
N SER A 643 -24.55 -22.67 14.22
CA SER A 643 -24.17 -21.94 13.01
C SER A 643 -22.77 -22.30 12.54
N GLU A 644 -21.79 -22.47 13.44
CA GLU A 644 -20.45 -22.89 13.05
C GLU A 644 -20.42 -24.30 12.43
N ARG A 645 -21.11 -25.27 13.04
CA ARG A 645 -21.25 -26.64 12.50
C ARG A 645 -21.97 -26.62 11.14
N PHE A 646 -22.99 -25.79 10.97
CA PHE A 646 -23.70 -25.60 9.70
C PHE A 646 -22.77 -25.11 8.57
N PHE A 647 -22.08 -23.98 8.75
CA PHE A 647 -21.18 -23.45 7.73
C PHE A 647 -19.97 -24.37 7.48
N ARG A 648 -19.45 -25.04 8.51
CA ARG A 648 -18.39 -26.05 8.37
C ARG A 648 -18.84 -27.18 7.45
N ARG A 649 -20.06 -27.71 7.66
CA ARG A 649 -20.61 -28.81 6.85
C ARG A 649 -20.94 -28.38 5.43
N LEU A 650 -21.42 -27.15 5.21
CA LEU A 650 -21.61 -26.60 3.86
C LEU A 650 -20.27 -26.51 3.11
N THR A 651 -19.23 -25.95 3.73
CA THR A 651 -17.88 -25.89 3.15
C THR A 651 -17.39 -27.30 2.79
N GLU A 652 -17.53 -28.27 3.70
CA GLU A 652 -17.14 -29.66 3.47
C GLU A 652 -17.89 -30.30 2.28
N LEU A 653 -19.22 -30.13 2.20
CA LEU A 653 -20.05 -30.66 1.11
C LEU A 653 -19.66 -30.06 -0.24
N SER A 654 -19.53 -28.74 -0.34
CA SER A 654 -19.19 -28.06 -1.60
C SER A 654 -17.77 -28.38 -2.09
N VAL A 655 -16.81 -28.47 -1.17
CA VAL A 655 -15.42 -28.88 -1.50
C VAL A 655 -15.38 -30.35 -1.92
N SER A 656 -16.04 -31.24 -1.18
CA SER A 656 -16.09 -32.67 -1.51
C SER A 656 -16.75 -32.91 -2.87
N HIS A 657 -17.85 -32.21 -3.17
CA HIS A 657 -18.48 -32.27 -4.50
C HIS A 657 -17.52 -31.80 -5.60
N CYS A 658 -16.88 -30.65 -5.41
CA CYS A 658 -15.92 -30.09 -6.37
C CYS A 658 -14.77 -31.07 -6.67
N LEU A 659 -14.11 -31.60 -5.63
CA LEU A 659 -13.01 -32.56 -5.78
C LEU A 659 -13.47 -33.94 -6.26
N SER A 660 -14.68 -34.40 -5.91
CA SER A 660 -15.20 -35.69 -6.41
C SER A 660 -15.44 -35.70 -7.93
N SER A 661 -15.67 -34.53 -8.54
CA SER A 661 -15.78 -34.41 -10.00
C SER A 661 -14.46 -34.73 -10.72
N GLU A 662 -13.31 -34.58 -10.04
CA GLU A 662 -11.99 -34.97 -10.53
C GLU A 662 -11.83 -36.51 -10.49
N VAL A 663 -12.31 -37.14 -9.42
CA VAL A 663 -12.19 -38.60 -9.19
C VAL A 663 -13.15 -39.42 -10.04
N MET A 664 -14.40 -38.97 -10.22
CA MET A 664 -15.40 -39.69 -11.03
C MET A 664 -14.96 -39.86 -12.50
N SER A 665 -14.07 -38.99 -12.98
CA SER A 665 -13.50 -39.02 -14.33
C SER A 665 -12.32 -39.97 -14.49
N SER A 666 -11.71 -40.50 -13.42
CA SER A 666 -10.56 -41.41 -13.53
C SER A 666 -10.95 -42.86 -13.87
N THR A 667 -12.23 -43.20 -13.80
CA THR A 667 -12.76 -44.56 -14.01
C THR A 667 -13.30 -44.85 -15.41
N THR A 668 -13.23 -43.91 -16.35
CA THR A 668 -13.65 -44.12 -17.76
C THR A 668 -12.60 -43.63 -18.76
N GLN A 669 -12.36 -44.44 -19.79
CA GLN A 669 -11.21 -44.32 -20.70
C GLN A 669 -11.25 -43.07 -21.61
N SER A 670 -10.73 -41.94 -21.14
CA SER A 670 -10.26 -40.84 -22.00
C SER A 670 -9.25 -39.94 -21.28
N HIS A 671 -8.07 -39.70 -21.88
CA HIS A 671 -6.98 -38.90 -21.29
C HIS A 671 -7.17 -37.38 -21.41
N GLN A 672 -8.40 -36.87 -21.33
CA GLN A 672 -8.67 -35.44 -21.18
C GLN A 672 -9.21 -35.20 -19.77
N ALA A 673 -8.39 -34.58 -18.91
CA ALA A 673 -8.82 -34.15 -17.59
C ALA A 673 -9.98 -33.15 -17.74
N GLN A 674 -11.19 -33.59 -17.39
CA GLN A 674 -12.37 -32.71 -17.34
C GLN A 674 -12.13 -31.60 -16.30
N PRO A 675 -12.61 -30.36 -16.56
CA PRO A 675 -12.43 -29.26 -15.62
C PRO A 675 -13.24 -29.51 -14.33
N LEU A 676 -12.65 -29.15 -13.19
CA LEU A 676 -13.31 -29.18 -11.87
C LEU A 676 -14.68 -28.48 -11.91
N SER A 677 -15.72 -29.14 -11.41
CA SER A 677 -17.04 -28.52 -11.28
C SER A 677 -17.10 -27.61 -10.06
N PHE A 678 -17.12 -26.30 -10.31
CA PHE A 678 -17.25 -25.28 -9.26
C PHE A 678 -18.69 -24.99 -8.83
N LEU A 679 -19.69 -25.66 -9.45
CA LEU A 679 -21.11 -25.36 -9.24
C LEU A 679 -21.53 -25.40 -7.76
N ALA A 680 -21.11 -26.42 -6.99
CA ALA A 680 -21.41 -26.50 -5.57
C ALA A 680 -20.72 -25.41 -4.72
N ILE A 681 -19.58 -24.88 -5.17
CA ILE A 681 -18.89 -23.75 -4.53
C ILE A 681 -19.63 -22.45 -4.83
N ASP A 682 -20.06 -22.24 -6.09
CA ASP A 682 -20.79 -21.04 -6.53
C ASP A 682 -22.16 -20.94 -5.84
N ILE A 683 -22.88 -22.06 -5.72
CA ILE A 683 -24.18 -22.14 -5.03
C ILE A 683 -24.05 -21.87 -3.52
N TYR A 684 -22.96 -22.33 -2.89
CA TYR A 684 -22.65 -22.00 -1.48
C TYR A 684 -22.25 -20.53 -1.32
N ALA A 685 -21.46 -19.97 -2.24
CA ALA A 685 -21.12 -18.55 -2.22
C ALA A 685 -22.38 -17.66 -2.30
N LYS A 686 -23.30 -18.00 -3.23
CA LYS A 686 -24.61 -17.35 -3.39
C LYS A 686 -25.50 -17.52 -2.15
N LEU A 687 -25.42 -18.65 -1.42
CA LEU A 687 -26.14 -18.83 -0.15
C LEU A 687 -25.67 -17.83 0.91
N VAL A 688 -24.36 -17.72 1.13
CA VAL A 688 -23.79 -16.77 2.11
C VAL A 688 -24.09 -15.33 1.74
N PHE A 689 -23.98 -14.95 0.46
CA PHE A 689 -24.41 -13.64 -0.03
C PHE A 689 -25.90 -13.38 0.26
N SER A 690 -26.77 -14.34 -0.04
CA SER A 690 -28.21 -14.22 0.19
C SER A 690 -28.55 -14.11 1.68
N ILE A 691 -27.88 -14.90 2.53
CA ILE A 691 -28.00 -14.79 4.00
C ILE A 691 -27.70 -13.35 4.43
N LEU A 692 -26.56 -12.78 4.01
CA LEU A 692 -26.15 -11.42 4.41
C LEU A 692 -27.04 -10.31 3.80
N LYS A 693 -27.59 -10.52 2.61
CA LYS A 693 -28.55 -9.60 1.96
C LYS A 693 -29.91 -9.56 2.68
N PHE A 694 -30.42 -10.73 3.06
CA PHE A 694 -31.79 -10.91 3.57
C PHE A 694 -31.89 -11.20 5.08
N TYR A 695 -30.79 -11.14 5.83
CA TYR A 695 -30.81 -11.35 7.28
C TYR A 695 -31.78 -10.35 7.95
N PRO A 696 -32.73 -10.83 8.79
CA PRO A 696 -33.65 -9.95 9.50
C PRO A 696 -32.87 -9.13 10.53
N VAL A 697 -32.99 -7.80 10.46
CA VAL A 697 -32.38 -6.88 11.42
C VAL A 697 -33.41 -6.53 12.47
N ASP A 698 -33.28 -7.11 13.65
CA ASP A 698 -33.86 -6.53 14.86
C ASP A 698 -33.12 -5.21 15.18
N GLN A 699 -33.89 -4.21 15.64
CA GLN A 699 -33.48 -2.81 15.76
C GLN A 699 -32.19 -2.63 16.57
N GLY A 700 -31.04 -2.55 15.89
CA GLY A 700 -29.71 -2.31 16.49
C GLY A 700 -28.59 -3.21 15.96
N SER A 701 -28.90 -4.37 15.37
CA SER A 701 -27.87 -5.32 14.90
C SER A 701 -27.38 -5.03 13.47
N SER A 702 -26.06 -5.06 13.23
CA SER A 702 -25.52 -4.93 11.87
C SER A 702 -25.70 -6.23 11.09
N LYS A 703 -26.24 -6.15 9.87
CA LYS A 703 -26.39 -7.28 8.90
C LYS A 703 -25.09 -8.08 8.69
N LEU A 704 -23.93 -7.47 8.94
CA LEU A 704 -22.62 -8.05 8.69
C LEU A 704 -22.05 -8.86 9.87
N LEU A 705 -22.73 -8.95 11.02
CA LEU A 705 -22.23 -9.65 12.21
C LEU A 705 -21.92 -11.15 11.97
N LEU A 706 -22.61 -11.79 11.02
CA LEU A 706 -22.40 -13.20 10.69
C LEU A 706 -21.18 -13.43 9.77
N LEU A 707 -20.78 -12.44 8.96
CA LEU A 707 -19.70 -12.58 7.98
C LEU A 707 -18.35 -12.96 8.62
N PRO A 708 -17.86 -12.30 9.70
CA PRO A 708 -16.63 -12.72 10.38
C PRO A 708 -16.66 -14.16 10.89
N LYS A 709 -17.84 -14.67 11.30
CA LYS A 709 -18.01 -16.06 11.77
C LYS A 709 -17.90 -17.06 10.61
N VAL A 710 -18.59 -16.79 9.49
CA VAL A 710 -18.48 -17.61 8.25
C VAL A 710 -17.04 -17.65 7.75
N LEU A 711 -16.35 -16.51 7.73
CA LEU A 711 -14.95 -16.42 7.37
C LEU A 711 -14.06 -17.21 8.35
N ALA A 712 -14.22 -17.06 9.67
CA ALA A 712 -13.43 -17.78 10.67
C ALA A 712 -13.61 -19.31 10.62
N VAL A 713 -14.83 -19.79 10.36
CA VAL A 713 -15.11 -21.22 10.13
C VAL A 713 -14.43 -21.71 8.86
N THR A 714 -14.48 -20.93 7.77
CA THR A 714 -13.85 -21.27 6.50
C THR A 714 -12.32 -21.28 6.59
N VAL A 715 -11.73 -20.32 7.31
CA VAL A 715 -10.29 -20.26 7.60
C VAL A 715 -9.83 -21.49 8.38
N ARG A 716 -10.51 -21.84 9.49
CA ARG A 716 -10.21 -23.04 10.28
C ARG A 716 -10.35 -24.32 9.44
N PHE A 717 -11.37 -24.39 8.56
CA PHE A 717 -11.53 -25.52 7.65
C PHE A 717 -10.37 -25.65 6.67
N ILE A 718 -9.91 -24.55 6.07
CA ILE A 718 -8.80 -24.55 5.11
C ILE A 718 -7.48 -24.94 5.77
N GLN A 719 -7.19 -24.38 6.95
CA GLN A 719 -5.99 -24.74 7.74
C GLN A 719 -5.99 -26.25 8.03
N ARG A 720 -7.09 -26.76 8.60
CA ARG A 720 -7.25 -28.19 8.86
C ARG A 720 -7.14 -29.06 7.61
N ASP A 721 -7.78 -28.69 6.51
CA ASP A 721 -7.71 -29.44 5.24
C ASP A 721 -6.29 -29.46 4.67
N ALA A 722 -5.54 -28.36 4.79
CA ALA A 722 -4.14 -28.29 4.37
C ALA A 722 -3.22 -29.13 5.28
N ASP A 723 -3.45 -29.13 6.59
CA ASP A 723 -2.68 -29.93 7.56
C ASP A 723 -2.96 -31.44 7.40
N GLU A 724 -4.22 -31.82 7.14
CA GLU A 724 -4.66 -33.19 6.88
C GLU A 724 -4.15 -33.71 5.53
N LYS A 725 -4.27 -32.92 4.45
CA LYS A 725 -3.94 -33.34 3.07
C LYS A 725 -2.49 -33.09 2.65
N LYS A 726 -1.81 -32.09 3.21
CA LYS A 726 -0.43 -31.71 2.88
C LYS A 726 -0.22 -31.54 1.38
N MET A 727 0.52 -32.47 0.74
CA MET A 727 0.87 -32.39 -0.68
C MET A 727 -0.30 -32.62 -1.65
N ILE A 728 -1.41 -33.22 -1.18
CA ILE A 728 -2.65 -33.38 -1.98
C ILE A 728 -3.71 -32.30 -1.67
N PHE A 729 -3.33 -31.23 -0.95
CA PHE A 729 -4.19 -30.08 -0.75
C PHE A 729 -4.42 -29.32 -2.07
N ASN A 730 -5.69 -29.08 -2.42
CA ASN A 730 -6.06 -28.38 -3.64
C ASN A 730 -6.64 -26.99 -3.28
N PRO A 731 -5.95 -25.87 -3.58
CA PRO A 731 -6.40 -24.53 -3.20
C PRO A 731 -7.58 -24.00 -4.03
N ARG A 732 -7.90 -24.62 -5.17
CA ARG A 732 -8.85 -24.08 -6.16
C ARG A 732 -10.29 -23.91 -5.65
N PRO A 733 -10.90 -24.84 -4.89
CA PRO A 733 -12.26 -24.65 -4.38
C PRO A 733 -12.35 -23.45 -3.43
N TYR A 734 -11.34 -23.26 -2.59
CA TYR A 734 -11.25 -22.18 -1.62
C TYR A 734 -11.00 -20.82 -2.28
N PHE A 735 -10.12 -20.78 -3.28
CA PHE A 735 -9.92 -19.61 -4.13
C PHE A 735 -11.24 -19.17 -4.78
N ARG A 736 -11.97 -20.12 -5.40
CA ARG A 736 -13.26 -19.86 -6.04
C ARG A 736 -14.31 -19.34 -5.03
N LEU A 737 -14.35 -19.90 -3.83
CA LEU A 737 -15.25 -19.44 -2.77
C LEU A 737 -14.96 -17.99 -2.35
N PHE A 738 -13.69 -17.67 -2.07
CA PHE A 738 -13.30 -16.31 -1.68
C PHE A 738 -13.48 -15.28 -2.80
N ILE A 739 -13.15 -15.61 -4.06
CA ILE A 739 -13.28 -14.66 -5.16
C ILE A 739 -14.76 -14.31 -5.44
N ASN A 740 -15.66 -15.30 -5.35
CA ASN A 740 -17.10 -15.07 -5.45
C ASN A 740 -17.57 -14.14 -4.31
N TRP A 741 -17.27 -14.44 -3.05
CA TRP A 741 -17.60 -13.55 -1.92
C TRP A 741 -17.03 -12.14 -2.08
N LEU A 742 -15.78 -12.02 -2.54
CA LEU A 742 -15.09 -10.74 -2.71
C LEU A 742 -15.72 -9.89 -3.83
N VAL A 743 -16.28 -10.51 -4.87
CA VAL A 743 -17.05 -9.84 -5.93
C VAL A 743 -18.49 -9.54 -5.49
N ASP A 744 -19.19 -10.52 -4.93
CA ASP A 744 -20.62 -10.43 -4.61
C ASP A 744 -20.87 -9.52 -3.40
N LEU A 745 -20.14 -9.70 -2.28
CA LEU A 745 -20.30 -8.86 -1.08
C LEU A 745 -19.90 -7.40 -1.35
N SER A 746 -18.99 -7.19 -2.30
CA SER A 746 -18.61 -5.89 -2.87
C SER A 746 -19.73 -5.18 -3.65
N SER A 747 -20.85 -5.84 -3.91
CA SER A 747 -22.01 -5.33 -4.66
C SER A 747 -23.23 -5.03 -3.78
N LEU A 748 -23.15 -5.30 -2.47
CA LEU A 748 -24.20 -4.94 -1.52
C LEU A 748 -24.38 -3.41 -1.49
N ASP A 749 -25.64 -2.95 -1.55
CA ASP A 749 -25.97 -1.54 -1.81
C ASP A 749 -25.22 -0.55 -0.88
N PRO A 750 -24.68 0.55 -1.42
CA PRO A 750 -23.87 1.53 -0.68
C PRO A 750 -24.73 2.47 0.19
N VAL A 751 -25.70 1.94 0.93
CA VAL A 751 -26.54 2.72 1.84
C VAL A 751 -25.73 3.30 3.02
N PHE A 752 -24.59 2.67 3.33
CA PHE A 752 -23.60 3.16 4.30
C PHE A 752 -22.18 2.80 3.83
N ASP A 753 -21.31 3.78 3.56
CA ASP A 753 -19.91 3.55 3.12
C ASP A 753 -19.11 2.65 4.09
N GLY A 754 -19.43 2.72 5.39
CA GLY A 754 -18.82 1.87 6.42
C GLY A 754 -19.10 0.37 6.28
N ALA A 755 -20.19 -0.04 5.63
CA ALA A 755 -20.55 -1.46 5.48
C ALA A 755 -19.56 -2.19 4.55
N ASN A 756 -19.24 -1.59 3.40
CA ASN A 756 -18.24 -2.12 2.47
C ASN A 756 -16.84 -2.18 3.11
N PHE A 757 -16.51 -1.23 3.98
CA PHE A 757 -15.25 -1.26 4.74
C PHE A 757 -15.19 -2.41 5.77
N GLN A 758 -16.31 -2.70 6.46
CA GLN A 758 -16.41 -3.85 7.37
C GLN A 758 -16.22 -5.19 6.63
N VAL A 759 -16.77 -5.33 5.41
CA VAL A 759 -16.54 -6.51 4.55
C VAL A 759 -15.06 -6.65 4.18
N LEU A 760 -14.43 -5.57 3.69
CA LEU A 760 -13.03 -5.60 3.26
C LEU A 760 -12.06 -5.87 4.42
N THR A 761 -12.31 -5.29 5.61
CA THR A 761 -11.48 -5.55 6.80
C THR A 761 -11.68 -6.95 7.37
N ALA A 762 -12.90 -7.50 7.31
CA ALA A 762 -13.15 -8.90 7.66
C ALA A 762 -12.41 -9.88 6.71
N LEU A 763 -12.43 -9.62 5.40
CA LEU A 763 -11.65 -10.38 4.41
C LEU A 763 -10.14 -10.23 4.63
N ALA A 764 -9.64 -9.03 4.92
CA ALA A 764 -8.22 -8.81 5.20
C ALA A 764 -7.75 -9.57 6.47
N ASN A 765 -8.60 -9.69 7.49
CA ASN A 765 -8.32 -10.52 8.66
C ASN A 765 -8.34 -12.02 8.32
N ALA A 766 -9.25 -12.47 7.47
CA ALA A 766 -9.27 -13.86 6.99
C ALA A 766 -8.02 -14.21 6.16
N PHE A 767 -7.57 -13.31 5.27
CA PHE A 767 -6.35 -13.49 4.50
C PHE A 767 -5.10 -13.47 5.39
N HIS A 768 -5.01 -12.59 6.39
CA HIS A 768 -3.90 -12.62 7.36
C HIS A 768 -3.86 -13.94 8.16
N ALA A 769 -5.01 -14.53 8.47
CA ALA A 769 -5.09 -15.84 9.11
C ALA A 769 -4.72 -17.01 8.17
N LEU A 770 -4.90 -16.85 6.86
CA LEU A 770 -4.50 -17.78 5.78
C LEU A 770 -3.15 -17.43 5.14
N GLN A 771 -2.32 -16.62 5.81
CA GLN A 771 -1.04 -16.18 5.28
C GLN A 771 -0.13 -17.35 4.84
N PRO A 772 0.76 -17.14 3.85
CA PRO A 772 1.59 -18.20 3.30
C PRO A 772 2.47 -18.95 4.32
N LEU A 773 2.93 -18.29 5.40
CA LEU A 773 3.65 -18.96 6.49
C LEU A 773 2.81 -19.99 7.27
N LYS A 774 1.48 -19.84 7.28
CA LYS A 774 0.54 -20.77 7.94
C LYS A 774 0.00 -21.82 6.97
N VAL A 775 -0.24 -21.44 5.71
CA VAL A 775 -0.77 -22.36 4.69
C VAL A 775 0.04 -22.23 3.38
N PRO A 776 1.26 -22.82 3.31
CA PRO A 776 2.15 -22.66 2.15
C PRO A 776 1.51 -23.11 0.82
N GLY A 777 0.73 -24.19 0.84
CA GLY A 777 -0.01 -24.69 -0.34
C GLY A 777 -1.12 -23.76 -0.85
N PHE A 778 -1.48 -22.72 -0.10
CA PHE A 778 -2.45 -21.69 -0.52
C PHE A 778 -1.78 -20.41 -1.05
N SER A 779 -0.45 -20.28 -0.97
CA SER A 779 0.34 -19.07 -1.28
C SER A 779 0.01 -18.38 -2.62
N PHE A 780 -0.10 -19.12 -3.72
CA PHE A 780 -0.46 -18.54 -5.03
C PHE A 780 -1.89 -17.98 -5.06
N ALA A 781 -2.86 -18.76 -4.59
CA ALA A 781 -4.26 -18.35 -4.50
C ALA A 781 -4.42 -17.15 -3.54
N TRP A 782 -3.68 -17.15 -2.44
CA TRP A 782 -3.62 -16.06 -1.49
C TRP A 782 -3.11 -14.76 -2.14
N LEU A 783 -2.01 -14.81 -2.90
CA LEU A 783 -1.46 -13.63 -3.57
C LEU A 783 -2.43 -13.07 -4.62
N GLU A 784 -3.10 -13.95 -5.38
CA GLU A 784 -4.11 -13.56 -6.36
C GLU A 784 -5.34 -12.92 -5.70
N LEU A 785 -5.81 -13.43 -4.55
CA LEU A 785 -6.90 -12.83 -3.78
C LEU A 785 -6.53 -11.48 -3.17
N VAL A 786 -5.35 -11.38 -2.53
CA VAL A 786 -4.88 -10.15 -1.88
C VAL A 786 -4.59 -9.05 -2.90
N SER A 787 -4.11 -9.38 -4.10
CA SER A 787 -3.88 -8.40 -5.18
C SER A 787 -5.10 -8.15 -6.07
N HIS A 788 -6.24 -8.83 -5.84
CA HIS A 788 -7.39 -8.76 -6.73
C HIS A 788 -7.99 -7.33 -6.81
N ARG A 789 -8.35 -6.92 -8.03
CA ARG A 789 -8.91 -5.59 -8.36
C ARG A 789 -10.17 -5.19 -7.56
N SER A 790 -10.95 -6.15 -7.08
CA SER A 790 -12.14 -5.88 -6.26
C SER A 790 -11.84 -5.80 -4.76
N PHE A 791 -10.58 -5.99 -4.33
CA PHE A 791 -10.13 -5.93 -2.94
C PHE A 791 -9.04 -4.88 -2.73
N MET A 792 -7.84 -5.05 -3.32
CA MET A 792 -6.69 -4.16 -3.07
C MET A 792 -7.00 -2.68 -3.37
N PRO A 793 -7.49 -2.29 -4.57
CA PRO A 793 -7.83 -0.89 -4.83
C PRO A 793 -8.92 -0.35 -3.91
N LYS A 794 -9.94 -1.15 -3.55
CA LYS A 794 -11.04 -0.70 -2.69
C LYS A 794 -10.59 -0.51 -1.24
N LEU A 795 -9.71 -1.37 -0.74
CA LEU A 795 -9.12 -1.26 0.60
C LEU A 795 -8.15 -0.08 0.70
N LEU A 796 -7.40 0.22 -0.37
CA LEU A 796 -6.43 1.32 -0.39
C LEU A 796 -7.02 2.70 -0.71
N ALA A 797 -8.03 2.79 -1.59
CA ALA A 797 -8.63 4.07 -1.99
C ALA A 797 -9.78 4.54 -1.07
N GLY A 798 -10.46 3.62 -0.38
CA GLY A 798 -11.63 3.94 0.43
C GLY A 798 -11.32 4.49 1.83
N ASN A 799 -12.32 5.14 2.43
CA ASN A 799 -12.41 5.41 3.88
C ASN A 799 -11.20 6.13 4.50
N ALA A 800 -10.68 7.17 3.84
CA ALA A 800 -9.61 8.03 4.36
C ALA A 800 -8.39 7.24 4.89
N GLN A 801 -7.84 6.36 4.03
CA GLN A 801 -6.64 5.55 4.31
C GLN A 801 -6.77 4.50 5.44
N LYS A 802 -7.96 4.34 6.07
CA LYS A 802 -8.17 3.39 7.18
C LYS A 802 -7.90 1.92 6.82
N GLY A 803 -7.93 1.56 5.54
CA GLY A 803 -7.58 0.22 5.07
C GLY A 803 -6.09 -0.06 4.93
N TRP A 804 -5.23 0.97 4.97
CA TRP A 804 -3.80 0.83 4.72
C TRP A 804 -3.07 -0.09 5.71
N PRO A 805 -3.29 -0.02 7.05
CA PRO A 805 -2.63 -0.92 8.00
C PRO A 805 -2.95 -2.40 7.74
N TYR A 806 -4.17 -2.71 7.31
CA TYR A 806 -4.57 -4.07 6.97
C TYR A 806 -3.81 -4.59 5.75
N PHE A 807 -3.65 -3.76 4.72
CA PHE A 807 -2.93 -4.14 3.50
C PHE A 807 -1.41 -4.18 3.71
N GLN A 808 -0.86 -3.27 4.53
CA GLN A 808 0.53 -3.30 4.96
C GLN A 808 0.87 -4.62 5.67
N ARG A 809 0.01 -5.07 6.60
CA ARG A 809 0.21 -6.35 7.30
C ARG A 809 0.23 -7.53 6.33
N LEU A 810 -0.67 -7.55 5.33
CA LEU A 810 -0.68 -8.59 4.30
C LEU A 810 0.62 -8.58 3.48
N LEU A 811 1.11 -7.41 3.04
CA LEU A 811 2.41 -7.35 2.35
C LEU A 811 3.58 -7.82 3.24
N VAL A 812 3.55 -7.50 4.54
CA VAL A 812 4.53 -8.03 5.51
C VAL A 812 4.42 -9.54 5.64
N ASP A 813 3.22 -10.12 5.74
CA ASP A 813 3.01 -11.58 5.76
C ASP A 813 3.63 -12.26 4.52
N LEU A 814 3.48 -11.64 3.34
CA LEU A 814 4.07 -12.10 2.08
C LEU A 814 5.60 -12.00 2.09
N PHE A 815 6.15 -10.86 2.49
CA PHE A 815 7.61 -10.66 2.52
C PHE A 815 8.27 -11.57 3.57
N GLN A 816 7.65 -11.77 4.74
CA GLN A 816 8.15 -12.70 5.77
C GLN A 816 8.15 -14.16 5.29
N PHE A 817 7.15 -14.57 4.51
CA PHE A 817 7.17 -15.89 3.87
C PHE A 817 8.29 -16.03 2.84
N MET A 818 8.54 -14.98 2.06
CA MET A 818 9.55 -15.01 1.00
C MET A 818 10.98 -14.84 1.50
N GLU A 819 11.18 -14.15 2.63
CA GLU A 819 12.49 -13.75 3.17
C GLU A 819 13.53 -14.89 3.18
N PRO A 820 13.25 -16.12 3.66
CA PRO A 820 14.28 -17.17 3.73
C PRO A 820 14.76 -17.63 2.36
N PHE A 821 13.85 -17.75 1.38
CA PHE A 821 14.19 -18.14 0.01
C PHE A 821 14.94 -17.02 -0.73
N LEU A 822 14.59 -15.77 -0.42
CA LEU A 822 15.17 -14.57 -1.02
C LEU A 822 16.57 -14.27 -0.50
N ARG A 823 16.84 -14.51 0.79
CA ARG A 823 18.13 -14.25 1.45
C ARG A 823 19.29 -14.96 0.76
N ASN A 824 19.13 -16.25 0.50
CA ASN A 824 20.16 -17.11 -0.10
C ASN A 824 20.08 -17.17 -1.65
N ALA A 825 19.12 -16.47 -2.27
CA ALA A 825 18.77 -16.59 -3.69
C ALA A 825 18.43 -18.03 -4.15
N GLU A 826 17.93 -18.87 -3.24
CA GLU A 826 17.50 -20.27 -3.50
C GLU A 826 16.12 -20.30 -4.17
N LEU A 827 16.03 -19.71 -5.36
CA LEU A 827 14.79 -19.51 -6.09
C LEU A 827 14.44 -20.73 -6.96
N GLY A 828 13.89 -21.78 -6.33
CA GLY A 828 13.21 -22.85 -7.06
C GLY A 828 12.05 -22.31 -7.92
N GLU A 829 11.65 -23.01 -8.97
CA GLU A 829 10.64 -22.54 -9.95
C GLU A 829 9.37 -21.94 -9.30
N PRO A 830 8.73 -22.56 -8.29
CA PRO A 830 7.56 -21.96 -7.63
C PRO A 830 7.87 -20.59 -6.98
N VAL A 831 9.03 -20.46 -6.34
CA VAL A 831 9.47 -19.20 -5.71
C VAL A 831 9.75 -18.13 -6.76
N GLN A 832 10.30 -18.49 -7.92
CA GLN A 832 10.48 -17.54 -9.03
C GLN A 832 9.15 -17.00 -9.56
N PHE A 833 8.13 -17.86 -9.68
CA PHE A 833 6.79 -17.42 -10.06
C PHE A 833 6.16 -16.51 -9.00
N LEU A 834 6.30 -16.85 -7.72
CA LEU A 834 5.81 -16.03 -6.61
C LEU A 834 6.52 -14.66 -6.54
N TYR A 835 7.84 -14.62 -6.77
CA TYR A 835 8.63 -13.38 -6.87
C TYR A 835 8.18 -12.50 -8.04
N LYS A 836 7.97 -13.08 -9.23
CA LYS A 836 7.42 -12.35 -10.39
C LYS A 836 6.01 -11.82 -10.11
N GLY A 837 5.17 -12.57 -9.40
CA GLY A 837 3.86 -12.10 -8.93
C GLY A 837 3.98 -10.91 -7.97
N THR A 838 4.86 -11.03 -6.98
CA THR A 838 5.13 -10.01 -5.96
C THR A 838 5.67 -8.70 -6.57
N LEU A 839 6.58 -8.79 -7.55
CA LEU A 839 7.05 -7.63 -8.31
C LEU A 839 5.91 -6.94 -9.08
N ARG A 840 4.98 -7.69 -9.68
CA ARG A 840 3.80 -7.09 -10.35
C ARG A 840 2.92 -6.33 -9.37
N VAL A 841 2.67 -6.88 -8.18
CA VAL A 841 1.91 -6.19 -7.13
C VAL A 841 2.62 -4.91 -6.69
N LEU A 842 3.93 -4.98 -6.42
CA LEU A 842 4.74 -3.80 -6.06
C LEU A 842 4.74 -2.71 -7.16
N LEU A 843 4.80 -3.09 -8.44
CA LEU A 843 4.74 -2.14 -9.56
C LEU A 843 3.35 -1.48 -9.69
N VAL A 844 2.26 -2.22 -9.49
CA VAL A 844 0.90 -1.64 -9.44
C VAL A 844 0.77 -0.68 -8.25
N LEU A 845 1.29 -1.04 -7.08
CA LEU A 845 1.29 -0.16 -5.91
C LEU A 845 2.13 1.11 -6.14
N LEU A 846 3.29 1.01 -6.78
CA LEU A 846 4.12 2.17 -7.13
C LEU A 846 3.40 3.13 -8.09
N HIS A 847 2.60 2.61 -9.02
CA HIS A 847 1.87 3.44 -9.98
C HIS A 847 0.58 4.04 -9.38
N ASP A 848 -0.26 3.21 -8.78
CA ASP A 848 -1.62 3.59 -8.36
C ASP A 848 -1.69 4.14 -6.92
N PHE A 849 -0.76 3.73 -6.05
CA PHE A 849 -0.74 4.04 -4.61
C PHE A 849 0.67 4.36 -4.07
N PRO A 850 1.48 5.22 -4.72
CA PRO A 850 2.86 5.47 -4.28
C PRO A 850 2.95 6.03 -2.86
N GLU A 851 1.97 6.82 -2.41
CA GLU A 851 1.94 7.35 -1.03
C GLU A 851 1.87 6.23 0.02
N PHE A 852 1.18 5.12 -0.27
CA PHE A 852 1.14 3.96 0.62
C PHE A 852 2.52 3.30 0.73
N LEU A 853 3.26 3.16 -0.38
CA LEU A 853 4.64 2.68 -0.34
C LEU A 853 5.57 3.69 0.36
N CYS A 854 5.36 5.00 0.20
CA CYS A 854 6.13 6.05 0.89
C CYS A 854 6.01 5.95 2.41
N ASP A 855 4.78 5.86 2.90
CA ASP A 855 4.46 5.95 4.32
C ASP A 855 4.88 4.69 5.09
N TYR A 856 4.87 3.51 4.44
CA TYR A 856 5.24 2.22 5.04
C TYR A 856 6.59 1.65 4.61
N HIS A 857 7.38 2.39 3.80
CA HIS A 857 8.68 1.96 3.27
C HIS A 857 9.60 1.32 4.31
N PHE A 858 9.63 1.87 5.54
CA PHE A 858 10.44 1.40 6.65
C PHE A 858 10.07 -0.04 7.04
N SER A 859 8.79 -0.29 7.35
CA SER A 859 8.30 -1.63 7.69
C SER A 859 8.50 -2.69 6.60
N PHE A 860 8.51 -2.28 5.32
CA PHE A 860 8.79 -3.20 4.22
C PHE A 860 10.30 -3.48 4.07
N CYS A 861 11.15 -2.46 4.23
CA CYS A 861 12.60 -2.61 4.14
C CYS A 861 13.21 -3.37 5.33
N ASP A 862 12.54 -3.40 6.48
CA ASP A 862 12.90 -4.26 7.63
C ASP A 862 12.75 -5.76 7.34
N VAL A 863 11.82 -6.13 6.46
CA VAL A 863 11.49 -7.54 6.17
C VAL A 863 12.13 -8.04 4.88
N ILE A 864 12.20 -7.20 3.84
CA ILE A 864 12.79 -7.58 2.55
C ILE A 864 14.32 -7.64 2.70
N PRO A 865 15.00 -8.76 2.37
CA PRO A 865 16.46 -8.87 2.50
C PRO A 865 17.24 -7.77 1.77
N PRO A 866 18.43 -7.36 2.25
CA PRO A 866 19.31 -6.42 1.54
C PRO A 866 19.66 -6.86 0.12
N SER A 867 19.82 -8.17 -0.12
CA SER A 867 20.07 -8.76 -1.44
C SER A 867 18.94 -8.51 -2.45
N CYS A 868 17.71 -8.23 -2.00
CA CYS A 868 16.55 -7.99 -2.88
C CYS A 868 16.46 -6.54 -3.37
N ILE A 869 17.56 -6.07 -3.96
CA ILE A 869 17.76 -4.69 -4.39
C ILE A 869 16.59 -4.19 -5.25
N GLN A 870 16.12 -4.95 -6.24
CA GLN A 870 15.03 -4.51 -7.11
C GLN A 870 13.69 -4.29 -6.36
N MET A 871 13.34 -5.18 -5.42
CA MET A 871 12.13 -5.01 -4.59
C MET A 871 12.24 -3.78 -3.70
N ARG A 872 13.39 -3.61 -3.03
CA ARG A 872 13.66 -2.42 -2.20
C ARG A 872 13.62 -1.14 -3.05
N ASN A 873 14.25 -1.12 -4.23
CA ASN A 873 14.23 0.02 -5.12
C ASN A 873 12.82 0.42 -5.57
N ILE A 874 11.93 -0.52 -5.88
CA ILE A 874 10.53 -0.19 -6.24
C ILE A 874 9.83 0.57 -5.11
N ILE A 875 10.02 0.15 -3.86
CA ILE A 875 9.43 0.79 -2.67
C ILE A 875 10.10 2.15 -2.38
N LEU A 876 11.43 2.20 -2.42
CA LEU A 876 12.22 3.40 -2.11
C LEU A 876 12.15 4.48 -3.20
N SER A 877 11.73 4.11 -4.42
CA SER A 877 11.47 5.04 -5.53
C SER A 877 10.05 5.63 -5.50
N ALA A 878 9.19 5.22 -4.58
CA ALA A 878 7.87 5.83 -4.42
C ALA A 878 8.00 7.27 -3.87
N PHE A 879 7.14 8.17 -4.36
CA PHE A 879 7.07 9.57 -3.93
C PHE A 879 5.63 10.11 -4.06
N PRO A 880 5.25 11.17 -3.31
CA PRO A 880 3.90 11.74 -3.38
C PRO A 880 3.54 12.26 -4.78
N ARG A 881 2.37 11.91 -5.32
CA ARG A 881 1.97 12.25 -6.72
C ARG A 881 1.88 13.74 -7.02
N ASN A 882 1.71 14.57 -6.00
CA ASN A 882 1.68 16.02 -6.10
C ASN A 882 3.08 16.68 -6.14
N MET A 883 4.15 15.91 -5.93
CA MET A 883 5.54 16.39 -6.03
C MET A 883 6.08 16.24 -7.47
N ARG A 884 6.79 17.27 -7.96
CA ARG A 884 7.55 17.20 -9.22
C ARG A 884 9.03 16.99 -8.89
N LEU A 885 9.56 15.82 -9.22
CA LEU A 885 10.98 15.53 -9.02
C LEU A 885 11.84 16.34 -10.01
N PRO A 886 12.86 17.09 -9.55
CA PRO A 886 13.90 17.62 -10.43
C PRO A 886 14.70 16.48 -11.08
N ASP A 887 15.07 16.58 -12.35
CA ASP A 887 15.93 15.57 -12.99
C ASP A 887 17.34 15.61 -12.35
N PRO A 888 17.84 14.51 -11.73
CA PRO A 888 19.19 14.44 -11.17
C PRO A 888 20.31 14.73 -12.18
N SER A 889 20.04 14.55 -13.46
CA SER A 889 20.96 14.79 -14.57
C SER A 889 21.14 16.28 -14.90
N THR A 890 20.32 17.16 -14.30
CA THR A 890 20.36 18.61 -14.54
C THR A 890 21.71 19.19 -14.10
N PRO A 891 22.47 19.85 -15.00
CA PRO A 891 23.77 20.42 -14.63
C PRO A 891 23.59 21.54 -13.59
N ASN A 892 24.45 21.54 -12.57
CA ASN A 892 24.46 22.52 -11.47
C ASN A 892 23.13 22.61 -10.70
N LEU A 893 22.40 21.50 -10.56
CA LEU A 893 21.20 21.41 -9.71
C LEU A 893 21.52 21.78 -8.26
N LYS A 894 21.02 22.93 -7.81
CA LYS A 894 21.19 23.41 -6.43
C LYS A 894 20.16 22.77 -5.51
N ILE A 895 20.50 21.60 -4.98
CA ILE A 895 19.64 20.81 -4.08
C ILE A 895 19.19 21.63 -2.85
N ASP A 896 20.09 22.45 -2.31
CA ASP A 896 19.84 23.28 -1.12
C ASP A 896 18.80 24.41 -1.34
N LEU A 897 18.35 24.64 -2.57
CA LEU A 897 17.30 25.61 -2.91
C LEU A 897 15.91 24.96 -3.07
N LEU A 898 15.78 23.64 -2.96
CA LEU A 898 14.51 22.95 -3.03
C LEU A 898 13.72 23.20 -1.73
N ALA A 899 12.45 23.62 -1.83
CA ALA A 899 11.64 23.86 -0.64
C ALA A 899 11.37 22.55 0.14
N GLU A 900 11.29 21.44 -0.60
CA GLU A 900 10.99 20.10 -0.14
C GLU A 900 12.07 19.55 0.81
N ILE A 901 13.35 19.92 0.64
CA ILE A 901 14.44 19.41 1.51
C ILE A 901 14.37 19.93 2.95
N SER A 902 13.49 20.90 3.25
CA SER A 902 13.20 21.32 4.62
C SER A 902 12.13 20.46 5.32
N GLN A 903 11.33 19.72 4.55
CA GLN A 903 10.11 19.04 5.00
C GLN A 903 10.39 17.59 5.40
N SER A 904 9.77 17.14 6.49
CA SER A 904 9.87 15.74 6.95
C SER A 904 8.98 14.82 6.11
N PRO A 905 9.48 13.66 5.66
CA PRO A 905 8.65 12.67 4.99
C PRO A 905 7.67 12.06 6.00
N ARG A 906 6.44 11.76 5.57
CA ARG A 906 5.49 11.00 6.39
C ARG A 906 5.96 9.55 6.53
N ILE A 907 5.89 9.03 7.75
CA ILE A 907 6.22 7.64 8.09
C ILE A 907 5.12 7.15 9.04
N LEU A 908 4.39 6.10 8.64
CA LEU A 908 3.33 5.46 9.42
C LEU A 908 3.79 4.14 10.09
N SER A 909 5.06 3.79 9.94
CA SER A 909 5.69 2.66 10.65
C SER A 909 6.21 3.10 12.02
N GLU A 910 6.12 2.23 13.03
CA GLU A 910 6.69 2.47 14.37
C GLU A 910 8.23 2.37 14.36
N VAL A 911 8.90 3.48 14.02
CA VAL A 911 10.37 3.53 13.88
C VAL A 911 11.11 3.10 15.15
N ASP A 912 10.58 3.41 16.34
CA ASP A 912 11.25 3.13 17.62
C ASP A 912 10.88 1.78 18.26
N ALA A 913 10.07 0.94 17.59
CA ALA A 913 9.61 -0.35 18.12
C ALA A 913 10.77 -1.30 18.47
N ALA A 914 11.79 -1.43 17.61
CA ALA A 914 12.95 -2.28 17.89
C ALA A 914 13.82 -1.73 19.04
N LEU A 915 13.96 -0.40 19.13
CA LEU A 915 14.69 0.29 20.21
C LEU A 915 13.99 0.10 21.56
N LYS A 916 12.65 0.18 21.61
CA LYS A 916 11.83 -0.14 22.79
C LYS A 916 11.97 -1.60 23.19
N SER A 917 11.85 -2.52 22.23
CA SER A 917 11.96 -3.97 22.44
C SER A 917 13.32 -4.39 23.06
N LYS A 918 14.41 -3.71 22.67
CA LYS A 918 15.75 -3.93 23.23
C LYS A 918 16.12 -2.96 24.38
N GLN A 919 15.16 -2.18 24.88
CA GLN A 919 15.33 -1.19 25.96
C GLN A 919 16.39 -0.10 25.71
N MET A 920 16.87 0.05 24.47
CA MET A 920 17.93 1.00 24.09
C MET A 920 17.45 2.43 23.90
N LYS A 921 16.14 2.67 23.78
CA LYS A 921 15.61 4.00 23.48
C LYS A 921 16.02 5.05 24.53
N GLY A 922 16.00 4.67 25.82
CA GLY A 922 16.41 5.53 26.93
C GLY A 922 17.87 5.96 26.80
N ASP A 923 18.78 4.99 26.67
CA ASP A 923 20.22 5.22 26.47
C ASP A 923 20.50 6.16 25.28
N VAL A 924 19.81 5.95 24.15
CA VAL A 924 19.94 6.78 22.94
C VAL A 924 19.46 8.20 23.21
N ASP A 925 18.29 8.39 23.82
CA ASP A 925 17.74 9.71 24.14
C ASP A 925 18.62 10.48 25.13
N GLU A 926 19.17 9.79 26.14
CA GLU A 926 20.08 10.40 27.11
C GLU A 926 21.41 10.81 26.44
N TYR A 927 22.01 9.94 25.63
CA TYR A 927 23.25 10.24 24.92
C TYR A 927 23.08 11.42 23.95
N LEU A 928 22.00 11.43 23.16
CA LEU A 928 21.70 12.51 22.20
C LEU A 928 21.38 13.87 22.84
N LYS A 929 20.95 13.89 24.10
CA LYS A 929 20.70 15.13 24.86
C LYS A 929 21.93 15.62 25.62
N THR A 930 22.67 14.71 26.25
CA THR A 930 23.71 15.06 27.23
C THR A 930 25.13 15.02 26.66
N ARG A 931 25.38 14.20 25.62
CA ARG A 931 26.70 13.93 25.03
C ARG A 931 27.80 13.69 26.08
N GLN A 932 27.48 12.91 27.12
CA GLN A 932 28.39 12.60 28.22
C GLN A 932 29.66 11.92 27.70
N GLN A 933 30.81 12.58 27.87
CA GLN A 933 32.11 12.02 27.54
C GLN A 933 32.39 10.79 28.41
N GLY A 934 32.76 9.66 27.78
CA GLY A 934 33.00 8.41 28.49
C GLY A 934 31.73 7.60 28.83
N SER A 935 30.56 7.94 28.28
CA SER A 935 29.37 7.11 28.40
C SER A 935 29.63 5.67 27.86
N PRO A 936 29.26 4.61 28.61
CA PRO A 936 29.45 3.24 28.15
C PRO A 936 28.58 2.88 26.92
N PHE A 937 27.56 3.70 26.62
CA PHE A 937 26.61 3.48 25.52
C PHE A 937 27.29 3.21 24.19
N LEU A 938 28.26 4.03 23.78
CA LEU A 938 28.97 3.86 22.50
C LEU A 938 29.84 2.60 22.49
N SER A 939 30.61 2.34 23.56
CA SER A 939 31.45 1.15 23.67
C SER A 939 30.66 -0.17 23.73
N GLU A 940 29.43 -0.14 24.27
CA GLU A 940 28.53 -1.29 24.29
C GLU A 940 27.68 -1.43 23.02
N LEU A 941 27.62 -0.40 22.17
CA LEU A 941 26.67 -0.29 21.07
C LEU A 941 26.75 -1.50 20.13
N LYS A 942 27.96 -1.90 19.74
CA LYS A 942 28.20 -3.09 18.91
C LYS A 942 27.63 -4.37 19.56
N GLN A 943 27.81 -4.54 20.87
CA GLN A 943 27.32 -5.72 21.59
C GLN A 943 25.78 -5.72 21.68
N LYS A 944 25.17 -4.55 21.92
CA LYS A 944 23.71 -4.38 21.94
C LYS A 944 23.06 -4.64 20.57
N LEU A 945 23.79 -4.46 19.47
CA LEU A 945 23.33 -4.75 18.10
C LEU A 945 23.45 -6.22 17.66
N LEU A 946 24.21 -7.05 18.39
CA LEU A 946 24.38 -8.47 18.06
C LEU A 946 23.18 -9.32 18.52
N LEU A 947 22.91 -10.38 17.77
CA LEU A 947 21.95 -11.42 18.11
C LEU A 947 22.61 -12.55 18.92
N SER A 948 21.83 -13.25 19.74
CA SER A 948 22.31 -14.50 20.33
C SER A 948 22.58 -15.55 19.25
N PRO A 949 23.44 -16.56 19.46
CA PRO A 949 23.78 -17.55 18.44
C PRO A 949 22.55 -18.29 17.86
N SER A 950 21.51 -18.52 18.67
CA SER A 950 20.27 -19.16 18.20
C SER A 950 19.36 -18.23 17.39
N GLU A 951 19.38 -16.93 17.66
CA GLU A 951 18.65 -15.94 16.86
C GLU A 951 19.39 -15.68 15.54
N ALA A 952 20.72 -15.56 15.59
CA ALA A 952 21.58 -15.36 14.43
C ALA A 952 21.45 -16.48 13.40
N ALA A 953 21.38 -17.74 13.84
CA ALA A 953 21.14 -18.89 12.96
C ALA A 953 19.79 -18.82 12.21
N LYS A 954 18.74 -18.25 12.83
CA LYS A 954 17.43 -18.04 12.19
C LYS A 954 17.44 -16.83 11.26
N ALA A 955 18.04 -15.73 11.72
CA ALA A 955 18.16 -14.47 10.99
C ALA A 955 19.17 -14.52 9.82
N GLY A 956 20.06 -15.53 9.76
CA GLY A 956 21.09 -15.65 8.71
C GLY A 956 22.15 -14.54 8.76
N THR A 957 22.20 -13.79 9.86
CA THR A 957 23.14 -12.70 10.14
C THR A 957 23.39 -12.65 11.64
N ARG A 958 24.57 -12.17 12.05
CA ARG A 958 24.90 -11.99 13.47
C ARG A 958 24.26 -10.74 14.08
N TYR A 959 23.65 -9.88 13.27
CA TYR A 959 23.13 -8.57 13.69
C TYR A 959 21.61 -8.49 13.68
N ASN A 960 21.07 -7.69 14.58
CA ASN A 960 19.65 -7.37 14.59
C ASN A 960 19.35 -6.27 13.55
N VAL A 961 19.01 -6.68 12.33
CA VAL A 961 18.79 -5.75 11.20
C VAL A 961 17.69 -4.71 11.48
N PRO A 962 16.49 -5.06 12.00
CA PRO A 962 15.49 -4.07 12.37
C PRO A 962 15.98 -3.06 13.42
N LEU A 963 16.77 -3.52 14.41
CA LEU A 963 17.36 -2.62 15.41
C LEU A 963 18.38 -1.65 14.81
N ILE A 964 19.20 -2.08 13.85
CA ILE A 964 20.11 -1.20 13.10
C ILE A 964 19.30 -0.18 12.30
N ASN A 965 18.26 -0.61 11.57
CA ASN A 965 17.39 0.28 10.79
C ASN A 965 16.69 1.32 11.68
N SER A 966 16.10 0.89 12.80
CA SER A 966 15.48 1.75 13.81
C SER A 966 16.48 2.73 14.42
N LEU A 967 17.66 2.27 14.84
CA LEU A 967 18.69 3.13 15.43
C LEU A 967 19.12 4.22 14.45
N VAL A 968 19.43 3.85 13.21
CA VAL A 968 19.91 4.81 12.19
C VAL A 968 18.86 5.86 11.87
N LEU A 969 17.62 5.43 11.59
CA LEU A 969 16.54 6.37 11.27
C LEU A 969 16.18 7.25 12.48
N TYR A 970 16.06 6.66 13.68
CA TYR A 970 15.71 7.41 14.88
C TYR A 970 16.75 8.47 15.26
N VAL A 971 18.03 8.11 15.25
CA VAL A 971 19.14 9.07 15.50
C VAL A 971 19.14 10.19 14.46
N GLY A 972 18.90 9.89 13.19
CA GLY A 972 18.77 10.93 12.15
C GLY A 972 17.55 11.84 12.35
N MET A 973 16.38 11.28 12.69
CA MET A 973 15.17 12.06 13.00
C MET A 973 15.41 13.02 14.18
N GLN A 974 16.02 12.54 15.26
CA GLN A 974 16.37 13.37 16.42
C GLN A 974 17.39 14.45 16.05
N ALA A 975 18.41 14.14 15.24
CA ALA A 975 19.37 15.12 14.78
C ALA A 975 18.72 16.24 13.94
N ILE A 976 17.86 15.89 12.98
CA ILE A 976 17.12 16.86 12.14
C ILE A 976 16.23 17.76 13.02
N GLN A 977 15.54 17.18 14.00
CA GLN A 977 14.71 17.95 14.94
C GLN A 977 15.56 18.95 15.76
N GLN A 978 16.74 18.54 16.23
CA GLN A 978 17.67 19.45 16.92
C GLN A 978 18.18 20.58 16.00
N LEU A 979 18.48 20.29 14.73
CA LEU A 979 18.92 21.30 13.75
C LEU A 979 17.83 22.34 13.45
N GLN A 980 16.60 21.89 13.25
CA GLN A 980 15.44 22.77 13.04
C GLN A 980 15.20 23.67 14.27
N SER A 981 15.30 23.14 15.49
CA SER A 981 15.13 23.93 16.72
C SER A 981 16.19 25.03 16.92
N LYS A 982 17.39 24.87 16.35
CA LYS A 982 18.51 25.83 16.47
C LYS A 982 18.49 26.94 15.43
N THR A 983 17.58 26.91 14.46
CA THR A 983 17.64 27.80 13.28
C THR A 983 16.36 28.66 13.03
N PRO A 984 15.85 29.47 13.99
CA PRO A 984 14.62 30.25 13.76
C PRO A 984 14.80 31.56 12.95
N HIS A 985 16.02 32.11 12.85
CA HIS A 985 16.26 33.49 12.37
C HIS A 985 17.43 33.60 11.37
N ALA A 986 17.29 32.98 10.19
CA ALA A 986 18.26 33.13 9.10
C ALA A 986 17.57 33.21 7.71
N GLN A 987 16.67 34.17 7.52
CA GLN A 987 16.04 34.45 6.21
C GLN A 987 16.80 35.53 5.39
N SER A 988 18.06 35.82 5.72
CA SER A 988 18.85 36.82 5.00
C SER A 988 20.35 36.47 4.97
N MET A 989 20.77 35.61 4.04
CA MET A 989 22.01 35.75 3.24
C MET A 989 22.13 34.61 2.20
N PRO A 990 22.36 34.89 0.90
CA PRO A 990 22.52 33.86 -0.12
C PRO A 990 23.99 33.64 -0.52
N SER A 991 24.75 32.88 0.28
CA SER A 991 26.02 32.25 -0.19
C SER A 991 26.45 31.10 0.73
N SER A 992 26.68 29.92 0.14
CA SER A 992 27.29 28.71 0.73
C SER A 992 27.05 28.47 2.23
N VAL A 993 25.98 27.74 2.58
CA VAL A 993 25.81 27.18 3.93
C VAL A 993 26.96 26.18 4.19
N PRO A 994 27.81 26.36 5.22
CA PRO A 994 28.94 25.45 5.44
C PRO A 994 28.47 24.04 5.84
N PHE A 995 29.26 23.01 5.45
CA PHE A 995 29.07 21.61 5.88
C PHE A 995 28.89 21.45 7.41
N ALA A 996 29.40 22.39 8.20
CA ALA A 996 29.29 22.40 9.66
C ALA A 996 27.84 22.52 10.18
N VAL A 997 26.91 23.08 9.42
CA VAL A 997 25.54 23.36 9.91
C VAL A 997 24.75 22.09 10.20
N PHE A 998 25.01 20.99 9.49
CA PHE A 998 24.32 19.71 9.70
C PHE A 998 24.96 18.81 10.79
N LEU A 999 26.04 19.26 11.44
CA LEU A 999 26.79 18.44 12.39
C LEU A 999 26.17 18.44 13.80
N VAL A 1000 25.20 17.56 14.06
CA VAL A 1000 24.80 17.24 15.43
C VAL A 1000 25.82 16.28 16.04
N GLY A 1001 26.75 16.83 16.83
CA GLY A 1001 27.89 16.09 17.39
C GLY A 1001 27.53 14.73 18.00
N ALA A 1002 26.52 14.66 18.88
CA ALA A 1002 26.11 13.40 19.52
C ALA A 1002 25.59 12.34 18.52
N ALA A 1003 24.88 12.75 17.47
CA ALA A 1003 24.39 11.83 16.44
C ALA A 1003 25.53 11.34 15.53
N LEU A 1004 26.50 12.21 15.25
CA LEU A 1004 27.71 11.86 14.52
C LEU A 1004 28.60 10.90 15.30
N ASP A 1005 28.76 11.10 16.61
CA ASP A 1005 29.52 10.16 17.45
C ASP A 1005 28.97 8.74 17.31
N VAL A 1006 27.64 8.57 17.28
CA VAL A 1006 26.96 7.29 17.04
C VAL A 1006 27.30 6.75 15.64
N PHE A 1007 27.13 7.53 14.58
CA PHE A 1007 27.40 7.06 13.21
C PHE A 1007 28.89 6.75 12.96
N GLN A 1008 29.81 7.54 13.54
CA GLN A 1008 31.24 7.29 13.50
C GLN A 1008 31.61 6.01 14.25
N THR A 1009 31.05 5.79 15.45
CA THR A 1009 31.22 4.53 16.21
C THR A 1009 30.73 3.34 15.38
N LEU A 1010 29.54 3.42 14.77
CA LEU A 1010 28.99 2.34 13.95
C LEU A 1010 29.86 2.02 12.73
N ILE A 1011 30.39 3.02 12.00
CA ILE A 1011 31.20 2.74 10.80
C ILE A 1011 32.64 2.28 11.13
N MET A 1012 33.15 2.54 12.34
CA MET A 1012 34.51 2.15 12.75
C MET A 1012 34.53 0.82 13.51
N ASP A 1013 33.59 0.58 14.43
CA ASP A 1013 33.62 -0.59 15.32
C ASP A 1013 32.94 -1.82 14.73
N LEU A 1014 31.95 -1.66 13.85
CA LEU A 1014 31.29 -2.78 13.19
C LEU A 1014 32.24 -3.47 12.20
N ASP A 1015 32.09 -4.79 12.05
CA ASP A 1015 32.81 -5.53 11.01
C ASP A 1015 32.15 -5.35 9.63
N THR A 1016 32.71 -5.99 8.60
CA THR A 1016 32.25 -5.87 7.20
C THR A 1016 30.75 -6.11 7.04
N GLU A 1017 30.20 -7.11 7.75
CA GLU A 1017 28.77 -7.44 7.76
C GLU A 1017 27.94 -6.33 8.43
N GLY A 1018 28.31 -5.92 9.65
CA GLY A 1018 27.60 -4.88 10.37
C GLY A 1018 27.63 -3.52 9.66
N ARG A 1019 28.78 -3.14 9.09
CA ARG A 1019 28.93 -1.92 8.28
C ARG A 1019 28.08 -1.96 7.01
N TYR A 1020 28.01 -3.09 6.32
CA TYR A 1020 27.14 -3.24 5.15
C TYR A 1020 25.65 -3.05 5.51
N LEU A 1021 25.20 -3.58 6.66
CA LEU A 1021 23.84 -3.39 7.16
C LEU A 1021 23.57 -1.94 7.59
N PHE A 1022 24.49 -1.31 8.32
CA PHE A 1022 24.42 0.12 8.70
C PHE A 1022 24.34 1.04 7.47
N LEU A 1023 25.21 0.84 6.49
CA LEU A 1023 25.20 1.62 5.24
C LEU A 1023 23.92 1.39 4.43
N ASN A 1024 23.36 0.17 4.45
CA ASN A 1024 22.05 -0.11 3.86
C ASN A 1024 20.91 0.63 4.59
N ALA A 1025 20.96 0.74 5.92
CA ALA A 1025 19.98 1.49 6.72
C ALA A 1025 19.99 3.00 6.39
N VAL A 1026 21.19 3.57 6.19
CA VAL A 1026 21.38 4.96 5.70
C VAL A 1026 20.86 5.10 4.26
N ALA A 1027 21.27 4.20 3.36
CA ALA A 1027 20.88 4.25 1.95
C ALA A 1027 19.37 4.04 1.72
N ASN A 1028 18.66 3.38 2.64
CA ASN A 1028 17.20 3.28 2.62
C ASN A 1028 16.50 4.64 2.78
N GLN A 1029 17.18 5.66 3.30
CA GLN A 1029 16.60 6.99 3.50
C GLN A 1029 16.77 7.91 2.28
N LEU A 1030 17.58 7.51 1.29
CA LEU A 1030 17.90 8.29 0.08
C LEU A 1030 16.77 8.21 -0.97
N ARG A 1031 15.58 8.72 -0.62
CA ARG A 1031 14.33 8.60 -1.39
C ARG A 1031 14.06 9.85 -2.23
N TYR A 1032 12.84 10.38 -2.25
CA TYR A 1032 12.50 11.65 -2.91
C TYR A 1032 13.05 12.88 -2.14
N PRO A 1033 13.01 14.11 -2.69
CA PRO A 1033 13.39 15.33 -1.96
C PRO A 1033 12.63 15.49 -0.64
N ASN A 1034 13.33 15.37 0.48
CA ASN A 1034 12.86 15.61 1.84
C ASN A 1034 14.07 15.78 2.77
N ASN A 1035 13.87 16.24 4.01
CA ASN A 1035 14.96 16.50 4.95
C ASN A 1035 15.73 15.23 5.41
N HIS A 1036 15.09 14.05 5.48
CA HIS A 1036 15.80 12.80 5.75
C HIS A 1036 16.73 12.45 4.58
N THR A 1037 16.24 12.51 3.33
CA THR A 1037 17.05 12.28 2.13
C THR A 1037 18.26 13.21 2.10
N HIS A 1038 18.09 14.50 2.39
CA HIS A 1038 19.17 15.48 2.44
C HIS A 1038 20.18 15.18 3.56
N TYR A 1039 19.69 14.96 4.79
CA TYR A 1039 20.54 14.65 5.94
C TYR A 1039 21.34 13.35 5.76
N PHE A 1040 20.71 12.25 5.35
CA PHE A 1040 21.39 10.98 5.16
C PHE A 1040 22.32 10.97 3.93
N SER A 1041 22.03 11.78 2.90
CA SER A 1041 22.97 12.03 1.79
C SER A 1041 24.25 12.70 2.32
N PHE A 1042 24.08 13.77 3.10
CA PHE A 1042 25.19 14.46 3.77
C PHE A 1042 25.99 13.52 4.68
N ILE A 1043 25.34 12.73 5.53
CA ILE A 1043 26.02 11.77 6.43
C ILE A 1043 26.86 10.77 5.62
N LEU A 1044 26.33 10.22 4.53
CA LEU A 1044 27.05 9.23 3.73
C LEU A 1044 28.28 9.83 3.03
N LEU A 1045 28.16 11.05 2.50
CA LEU A 1045 29.26 11.79 1.87
C LEU A 1045 30.32 12.24 2.91
N TYR A 1046 29.89 12.64 4.11
CA TYR A 1046 30.77 12.95 5.24
C TYR A 1046 31.58 11.73 5.69
N LEU A 1047 30.92 10.58 5.90
CA LEU A 1047 31.60 9.34 6.28
C LEU A 1047 32.57 8.85 5.19
N PHE A 1048 32.29 9.11 3.91
CA PHE A 1048 33.24 8.85 2.83
C PHE A 1048 34.48 9.78 2.90
N ALA A 1049 34.26 11.08 3.10
CA ALA A 1049 35.31 12.10 3.11
C ALA A 1049 36.25 11.99 4.32
N GLU A 1050 35.70 11.78 5.51
CA GLU A 1050 36.47 11.72 6.77
C GLU A 1050 37.08 10.32 7.04
N SER A 1051 36.70 9.29 6.27
CA SER A 1051 37.31 7.98 6.42
C SER A 1051 38.73 7.92 5.88
N ASN A 1052 39.67 7.66 6.77
CA ASN A 1052 41.06 7.31 6.42
C ASN A 1052 41.21 5.82 5.99
N GLN A 1053 40.16 5.00 6.10
CA GLN A 1053 40.17 3.61 5.66
C GLN A 1053 39.53 3.46 4.28
N GLU A 1054 40.29 2.97 3.29
CA GLU A 1054 39.79 2.70 1.94
C GLU A 1054 38.63 1.71 1.94
N MET A 1055 38.68 0.69 2.80
CA MET A 1055 37.61 -0.32 2.95
C MET A 1055 36.23 0.28 3.24
N ILE A 1056 36.16 1.38 4.01
CA ILE A 1056 34.89 2.07 4.30
C ILE A 1056 34.40 2.82 3.05
N GLN A 1057 35.31 3.46 2.31
CA GLN A 1057 35.01 4.16 1.05
C GLN A 1057 34.52 3.18 -0.03
N GLU A 1058 35.15 2.01 -0.12
CA GLU A 1058 34.73 0.91 -0.99
C GLU A 1058 33.34 0.40 -0.59
N GLN A 1059 33.07 0.14 0.70
CA GLN A 1059 31.76 -0.32 1.16
C GLN A 1059 30.64 0.70 0.91
N ILE A 1060 30.88 1.99 1.14
CA ILE A 1060 29.94 3.08 0.80
C ILE A 1060 29.63 3.05 -0.70
N THR A 1061 30.69 2.99 -1.52
CA THR A 1061 30.56 2.97 -2.99
C THR A 1061 29.78 1.74 -3.45
N ARG A 1062 30.06 0.56 -2.89
CA ARG A 1062 29.37 -0.70 -3.21
C ARG A 1062 27.88 -0.61 -2.91
N VAL A 1063 27.48 -0.13 -1.73
CA VAL A 1063 26.06 -0.01 -1.34
C VAL A 1063 25.29 0.97 -2.22
N LEU A 1064 25.93 2.05 -2.68
CA LEU A 1064 25.33 2.95 -3.67
C LEU A 1064 25.24 2.30 -5.05
N LEU A 1065 26.32 1.68 -5.51
CA LEU A 1065 26.43 1.12 -6.85
C LEU A 1065 25.52 -0.10 -7.07
N GLU A 1066 25.46 -1.04 -6.13
CA GLU A 1066 24.60 -2.24 -6.26
C GLU A 1066 23.13 -1.87 -6.45
N ARG A 1067 22.68 -0.75 -5.86
CA ARG A 1067 21.35 -0.17 -6.01
C ARG A 1067 21.13 0.57 -7.35
N LEU A 1068 22.17 0.88 -8.11
CA LEU A 1068 22.11 1.53 -9.42
C LEU A 1068 22.32 0.59 -10.60
N ILE A 1069 23.01 -0.55 -10.41
CA ILE A 1069 23.20 -1.59 -11.46
C ILE A 1069 21.87 -2.22 -11.88
N VAL A 1070 20.92 -2.35 -10.96
CA VAL A 1070 19.62 -3.00 -11.22
C VAL A 1070 18.74 -2.21 -12.19
N ASN A 1071 17.77 -2.90 -12.78
CA ASN A 1071 16.71 -2.27 -13.57
C ASN A 1071 15.97 -1.18 -12.78
N ARG A 1072 15.56 -0.12 -13.50
CA ARG A 1072 14.68 0.94 -12.99
C ARG A 1072 13.42 0.37 -12.32
N PRO A 1073 12.84 1.07 -11.33
CA PRO A 1073 13.13 2.44 -10.90
C PRO A 1073 14.37 2.55 -9.98
N HIS A 1074 14.88 3.77 -9.84
CA HIS A 1074 15.98 4.14 -8.95
C HIS A 1074 15.53 5.30 -8.05
N PRO A 1075 15.79 5.27 -6.73
CA PRO A 1075 15.46 6.39 -5.84
C PRO A 1075 16.20 7.68 -6.22
N TRP A 1076 15.50 8.82 -6.14
CA TRP A 1076 16.05 10.12 -6.54
C TRP A 1076 17.29 10.52 -5.74
N GLY A 1077 17.23 10.42 -4.42
CA GLY A 1077 18.30 10.77 -3.50
C GLY A 1077 19.52 9.85 -3.62
N LEU A 1078 19.31 8.59 -4.00
CA LEU A 1078 20.38 7.65 -4.30
C LEU A 1078 21.19 8.13 -5.51
N LEU A 1079 20.50 8.49 -6.60
CA LEU A 1079 21.13 9.07 -7.80
C LEU A 1079 21.88 10.36 -7.46
N ILE A 1080 21.23 11.29 -6.75
CA ILE A 1080 21.82 12.57 -6.34
C ILE A 1080 23.09 12.37 -5.50
N THR A 1081 23.04 11.51 -4.48
CA THR A 1081 24.20 11.24 -3.60
C THR A 1081 25.35 10.62 -4.38
N PHE A 1082 25.06 9.72 -5.31
CA PHE A 1082 26.06 9.09 -6.14
C PHE A 1082 26.68 10.05 -7.17
N ILE A 1083 25.86 10.90 -7.81
CA ILE A 1083 26.31 11.95 -8.74
C ILE A 1083 27.24 12.93 -8.02
N GLU A 1084 26.88 13.36 -6.81
CA GLU A 1084 27.68 14.27 -5.98
C GLU A 1084 29.03 13.63 -5.61
N LEU A 1085 29.02 12.36 -5.18
CA LEU A 1085 30.23 11.60 -4.85
C LEU A 1085 31.23 11.51 -6.02
N ILE A 1086 30.74 11.26 -7.25
CA ILE A 1086 31.61 11.07 -8.42
C ILE A 1086 31.97 12.37 -9.16
N LYS A 1087 31.17 13.45 -9.02
CA LYS A 1087 31.41 14.73 -9.71
C LYS A 1087 32.15 15.76 -8.86
N ASN A 1088 31.94 15.79 -7.55
CA ASN A 1088 32.59 16.80 -6.70
C ASN A 1088 34.05 16.43 -6.43
N PRO A 1089 35.04 17.26 -6.85
CA PRO A 1089 36.45 16.95 -6.69
C PRO A 1089 36.89 16.80 -5.23
N ARG A 1090 36.13 17.33 -4.26
CA ARG A 1090 36.41 17.19 -2.82
C ARG A 1090 36.58 15.74 -2.37
N TYR A 1091 35.80 14.80 -2.92
CA TYR A 1091 35.85 13.39 -2.52
C TYR A 1091 37.02 12.63 -3.16
N ASN A 1092 37.61 13.19 -4.23
CA ASN A 1092 38.70 12.62 -5.01
C ASN A 1092 38.43 11.17 -5.47
N PHE A 1093 37.17 10.88 -5.82
CA PHE A 1093 36.65 9.52 -6.05
C PHE A 1093 37.46 8.71 -7.07
N TRP A 1094 37.69 9.28 -8.26
CA TRP A 1094 38.38 8.61 -9.38
C TRP A 1094 39.89 8.38 -9.19
N SER A 1095 40.45 8.80 -8.04
CA SER A 1095 41.82 8.49 -7.64
C SER A 1095 41.94 7.24 -6.76
N ARG A 1096 40.82 6.73 -6.22
CA ARG A 1096 40.82 5.64 -5.25
C ARG A 1096 41.14 4.31 -5.95
N PRO A 1097 42.06 3.47 -5.44
CA PRO A 1097 42.45 2.22 -6.10
C PRO A 1097 41.27 1.32 -6.48
N PHE A 1098 40.27 1.17 -5.61
CA PHE A 1098 39.08 0.36 -5.90
C PHE A 1098 38.26 0.81 -7.13
N THR A 1099 38.36 2.07 -7.60
CA THR A 1099 37.62 2.49 -8.80
C THR A 1099 38.21 1.94 -10.10
N ARG A 1100 39.47 1.48 -10.06
CA ARG A 1100 40.21 0.93 -11.22
C ARG A 1100 40.73 -0.49 -10.97
N CYS A 1101 40.20 -1.19 -9.96
CA CYS A 1101 40.64 -2.54 -9.61
C CYS A 1101 40.29 -3.60 -10.67
N ALA A 1102 39.26 -3.34 -11.49
CA ALA A 1102 38.91 -4.14 -12.65
C ALA A 1102 38.31 -3.26 -13.77
N PRO A 1103 38.62 -3.51 -15.06
CA PRO A 1103 38.10 -2.70 -16.17
C PRO A 1103 36.58 -2.81 -16.33
N GLU A 1104 35.94 -3.87 -15.84
CA GLU A 1104 34.49 -4.02 -15.78
C GLU A 1104 33.86 -3.03 -14.79
N ILE A 1105 34.52 -2.82 -13.64
CA ILE A 1105 34.08 -1.90 -12.58
C ILE A 1105 34.24 -0.44 -13.04
N GLU A 1106 35.35 -0.12 -13.69
CA GLU A 1106 35.57 1.20 -14.30
C GLU A 1106 34.53 1.53 -15.38
N LYS A 1107 34.31 0.61 -16.34
CA LYS A 1107 33.24 0.73 -17.35
C LYS A 1107 31.84 0.85 -16.74
N LEU A 1108 31.59 0.17 -15.62
CA LEU A 1108 30.32 0.26 -14.91
C LEU A 1108 30.13 1.65 -14.27
N PHE A 1109 31.15 2.18 -13.60
CA PHE A 1109 31.14 3.54 -13.05
C PHE A 1109 30.95 4.59 -14.15
N GLU A 1110 31.63 4.44 -15.29
CA GLU A 1110 31.41 5.30 -16.46
C GLU A 1110 30.00 5.18 -17.04
N SER A 1111 29.44 3.96 -17.09
CA SER A 1111 28.10 3.72 -17.63
C SER A 1111 27.02 4.36 -16.75
N VAL A 1112 27.11 4.18 -15.43
CA VAL A 1112 26.22 4.84 -14.47
C VAL A 1112 26.40 6.36 -14.51
N SER A 1113 27.65 6.85 -14.55
CA SER A 1113 27.95 8.28 -14.73
C SER A 1113 27.30 8.86 -16.00
N ARG A 1114 27.47 8.19 -17.15
CA ARG A 1114 26.84 8.58 -18.43
C ARG A 1114 25.31 8.53 -18.37
N SER A 1115 24.73 7.51 -17.72
CA SER A 1115 23.27 7.39 -17.48
C SER A 1115 22.71 8.53 -16.61
N CYS A 1116 23.54 9.10 -15.75
CA CYS A 1116 23.22 10.19 -14.81
C CYS A 1116 23.73 11.58 -15.27
N GLY A 1117 23.93 11.78 -16.58
CA GLY A 1117 24.35 13.07 -17.13
C GLY A 1117 25.81 13.45 -16.83
N GLY A 1118 26.72 12.48 -16.88
CA GLY A 1118 28.18 12.72 -16.91
C GLY A 1118 28.63 13.39 -18.23
N PRO A 1119 29.80 14.04 -18.25
CA PRO A 1119 30.35 14.63 -19.46
C PRO A 1119 30.63 13.55 -20.51
N LYS A 1120 30.46 13.88 -21.79
CA LYS A 1120 30.96 13.04 -22.89
C LYS A 1120 32.50 13.02 -22.85
N PRO A 1121 33.15 11.89 -23.19
CA PRO A 1121 34.58 11.92 -23.47
C PRO A 1121 34.86 12.90 -24.61
N VAL A 1122 36.01 13.58 -24.53
CA VAL A 1122 36.52 14.39 -25.65
C VAL A 1122 36.89 13.41 -26.77
N ASP A 1123 36.39 13.64 -27.98
CA ASP A 1123 36.78 12.82 -29.14
C ASP A 1123 38.29 12.97 -29.40
N GLU A 1124 39.06 11.89 -29.26
CA GLU A 1124 40.50 11.83 -29.59
C GLU A 1124 40.80 11.93 -31.12
N ASN A 1125 39.87 12.48 -31.90
CA ASN A 1125 39.95 12.57 -33.36
C ASN A 1125 40.29 13.98 -33.90
N VAL A 1126 40.79 14.91 -33.06
CA VAL A 1126 41.14 16.28 -33.47
C VAL A 1126 42.58 16.70 -33.10
N VAL A 1127 43.56 15.81 -33.30
CA VAL A 1127 44.98 16.21 -33.50
C VAL A 1127 45.66 15.33 -34.57
N SER A 1128 45.27 15.49 -35.84
CA SER A 1128 46.12 15.10 -36.99
C SER A 1128 45.86 15.99 -38.20
N GLY A 1129 46.27 17.26 -38.11
CA GLY A 1129 46.08 18.26 -39.16
C GLY A 1129 47.38 18.95 -39.55
N GLY A 1130 48.15 18.32 -40.46
CA GLY A 1130 49.17 18.99 -41.25
C GLY A 1130 50.64 18.75 -40.87
N ILE A 1131 51.24 17.71 -41.46
CA ILE A 1131 52.57 17.82 -42.07
C ILE A 1131 52.42 17.32 -43.52
N SER A 1132 53.07 18.02 -44.45
CA SER A 1132 52.90 17.89 -45.91
C SER A 1132 53.64 16.71 -46.53
N ASP A 1133 52.99 16.01 -47.45
CA ASP A 1133 53.68 15.14 -48.42
C ASP A 1133 54.55 15.97 -49.38
N ILE A 1134 55.80 15.56 -49.53
CA ILE A 1134 56.61 15.77 -50.72
C ILE A 1134 57.14 14.39 -51.15
N HIS A 1135 56.76 13.98 -52.37
CA HIS A 1135 57.07 12.73 -53.08
C HIS A 1135 56.28 11.47 -52.72
#